data_AF-A0A535V159-F1
#
_entry.id   AF-A0A535V159-F1
#
_cell.length_a   1.000
_cell.length_b   1.000
_cell.length_c   1.000
_cell.angle_alpha   90.00
_cell.angle_beta   90.00
_cell.angle_gamma   90.00
#
_symmetry.space_group_name_H-M   'P 1'
#
loop_
_entity.id
_entity.type
_entity.pdbx_description
1 polymer ?
#
loop_
_entity_poly.entity_id
_entity_poly.type
_entity_poly.pdbx_seq_one_letter_code
_entity_poly.pdbx_strand_id
1 'polypeptide(L)'
;MSNNIEQPLRKRTSLINYPPQPYMGDLPTRPLTTEPLPQRQHVPNESRIVRTSDDTIFKEKVSDAFSSSRKLVSFFSLVIILLALPVSLFLVNLQRQFQQPAARAAGSTYYANPGDSLASKVNSLQPGDTLLLNDGVYYSPLTISGKQGTATAPITIKAVNDGKAIVDGSQITATYTPPVFIGGGSAYIDVEGIVARNAPQSNTDPNVNENVIYVYGNSNNTLGGADHITLRRITAYNAAPGNHHLFMISFGATNVLVEDCAAWGDGRYRFIAYQADHVTFRRDWAYWDNITDTNTEPRSGFSVYGATNVTLENVIAINTISKQTDDNYYTATWQTSANAPWTTSNTTILGSMFYNNWEGWWVNGDTGVNTQFKDDYFDIQKLTGTYTTKPQGNGLMWGTTNGGSITNATFTNNVQGFYNSHGAPPSLTNSVFLNNTSAINNDPGHSYSDFYGNTSNGTALVATDKQVNPGYDTTTYGRGAYLFVPNNSPLKGAGANGADIGANIIYEYVDGQLTNTPLWPWPMEDRIMAEKGISVTYAANGGIWKTLSGIYSNTTITSTPTSTLFPTNTPTPFPTNTLTPTPPLVPDTTSPTVNITNPLNASTVKHGTTVTITATASDNVGVSKVEFSVNNSLLCTDTTAPYTCAWTVPGKRGTTYTITAKVYDEAGNSAINIITATSSR
;
A
#
# COMPACT_ATOMS: atom_id res chain seq x y z
N MET A 1 -4.17 22.34 -54.20
CA MET A 1 -5.26 22.49 -55.20
C MET A 1 -5.65 21.07 -55.59
N SER A 2 -6.64 20.45 -54.94
CA SER A 2 -8.10 20.60 -55.18
C SER A 2 -8.55 19.78 -56.41
N ASN A 3 -9.54 18.87 -56.36
CA ASN A 3 -10.54 18.50 -55.33
C ASN A 3 -11.03 17.04 -55.49
N ASN A 4 -11.57 16.47 -54.39
CA ASN A 4 -12.74 15.56 -54.21
C ASN A 4 -13.08 14.48 -55.29
N ILE A 5 -13.57 13.27 -54.95
CA ILE A 5 -14.82 12.94 -54.23
C ILE A 5 -14.75 11.51 -53.59
N GLU A 6 -15.63 11.28 -52.61
CA GLU A 6 -15.87 10.07 -51.78
C GLU A 6 -16.25 8.77 -52.52
N GLN A 7 -16.26 7.63 -51.80
CA GLN A 7 -17.32 6.57 -51.75
C GLN A 7 -16.93 5.47 -50.68
N PRO A 8 -17.84 4.60 -50.19
CA PRO A 8 -17.94 4.34 -48.74
C PRO A 8 -17.70 2.89 -48.23
N LEU A 9 -17.83 2.77 -46.90
CA LEU A 9 -17.75 1.56 -46.07
C LEU A 9 -18.63 0.38 -46.52
N ARG A 10 -18.10 -0.85 -46.45
CA ARG A 10 -18.86 -2.12 -46.57
C ARG A 10 -18.91 -2.90 -45.26
N LYS A 11 -20.12 -3.32 -44.86
CA LYS A 11 -20.35 -4.35 -43.84
C LYS A 11 -20.36 -5.76 -44.45
N ARG A 12 -19.77 -6.75 -43.76
CA ARG A 12 -20.09 -8.19 -43.77
C ARG A 12 -19.67 -8.77 -42.39
N THR A 13 -20.59 -9.09 -41.49
CA THR A 13 -21.34 -10.36 -41.32
C THR A 13 -20.50 -11.59 -40.96
N SER A 14 -20.69 -12.10 -39.74
CA SER A 14 -20.45 -13.50 -39.35
C SER A 14 -21.59 -13.97 -38.43
N LEU A 15 -22.08 -15.19 -38.67
CA LEU A 15 -23.19 -15.83 -37.94
C LEU A 15 -22.65 -16.77 -36.87
N ILE A 16 -23.29 -16.81 -35.68
CA ILE A 16 -23.31 -17.99 -34.81
C ILE A 16 -24.73 -18.15 -34.24
N ASN A 17 -25.28 -19.37 -34.31
CA ASN A 17 -26.61 -19.72 -33.82
C ASN A 17 -26.55 -20.17 -32.34
N TYR A 18 -27.61 -19.90 -31.58
CA TYR A 18 -27.90 -20.53 -30.28
C TYR A 18 -29.18 -21.39 -30.38
N PRO A 19 -29.28 -22.54 -29.67
CA PRO A 19 -30.46 -23.40 -29.66
C PRO A 19 -31.60 -22.84 -28.78
N PRO A 20 -32.86 -23.27 -28.98
CA PRO A 20 -34.04 -22.62 -28.40
C PRO A 20 -34.39 -23.07 -26.97
N GLN A 21 -34.95 -22.15 -26.18
CA GLN A 21 -35.68 -22.41 -24.93
C GLN A 21 -37.20 -22.37 -25.19
N PRO A 22 -38.02 -23.15 -24.46
CA PRO A 22 -39.44 -23.33 -24.77
C PRO A 22 -40.37 -22.21 -24.25
N TYR A 23 -41.49 -22.04 -24.95
CA TYR A 23 -42.57 -21.09 -24.68
C TYR A 23 -43.44 -21.49 -23.47
N MET A 24 -43.77 -20.50 -22.61
CA MET A 24 -45.01 -20.33 -21.83
C MET A 24 -44.93 -18.93 -21.19
N GLY A 25 -45.93 -18.06 -21.17
CA GLY A 25 -47.27 -18.04 -21.77
C GLY A 25 -47.96 -16.74 -21.30
N ASP A 26 -48.70 -16.05 -22.17
CA ASP A 26 -49.27 -14.72 -21.85
C ASP A 26 -50.27 -14.73 -20.69
N LEU A 27 -50.36 -13.62 -19.94
CA LEU A 27 -51.57 -12.95 -19.41
C LEU A 27 -51.15 -11.63 -18.67
N PRO A 28 -52.04 -10.64 -18.44
CA PRO A 28 -51.79 -9.31 -19.00
C PRO A 28 -51.65 -8.16 -17.98
N THR A 29 -51.18 -7.03 -18.49
CA THR A 29 -51.05 -5.72 -17.81
C THR A 29 -52.35 -5.22 -17.18
N ARG A 30 -52.27 -4.64 -15.97
CA ARG A 30 -53.36 -3.83 -15.38
C ARG A 30 -52.80 -2.54 -14.73
N PRO A 31 -53.48 -1.38 -14.81
CA PRO A 31 -52.86 -0.08 -14.52
C PRO A 31 -52.97 0.36 -13.06
N LEU A 32 -52.18 1.39 -12.71
CA LEU A 32 -52.24 2.15 -11.47
C LEU A 32 -53.62 2.80 -11.25
N THR A 33 -54.16 2.67 -10.03
CA THR A 33 -55.30 3.48 -9.55
C THR A 33 -55.04 3.98 -8.13
N THR A 34 -55.23 5.28 -7.94
CA THR A 34 -55.23 6.00 -6.67
C THR A 34 -56.48 5.69 -5.84
N GLU A 35 -56.37 5.62 -4.51
CA GLU A 35 -57.52 5.75 -3.60
C GLU A 35 -57.41 6.99 -2.68
N PRO A 36 -58.55 7.58 -2.23
CA PRO A 36 -58.58 8.88 -1.55
C PRO A 36 -58.80 8.81 -0.02
N LEU A 37 -58.37 9.87 0.67
CA LEU A 37 -58.73 10.12 2.07
C LEU A 37 -60.15 10.72 2.19
N PRO A 38 -60.93 10.38 3.24
CA PRO A 38 -62.25 10.99 3.46
C PRO A 38 -62.17 12.41 4.06
N GLN A 39 -62.98 13.34 3.53
CA GLN A 39 -63.14 14.71 4.04
C GLN A 39 -64.40 14.90 4.90
N ARG A 40 -64.32 15.83 5.87
CA ARG A 40 -65.24 16.98 6.19
C ARG A 40 -65.09 17.32 7.70
N GLN A 41 -65.22 18.57 8.19
CA GLN A 41 -65.80 19.81 7.63
C GLN A 41 -65.20 21.11 8.28
N HIS A 42 -65.55 22.28 7.75
CA HIS A 42 -65.17 23.69 8.11
C HIS A 42 -65.23 24.06 9.63
N VAL A 43 -64.37 24.95 10.22
CA VAL A 43 -64.01 26.40 9.95
C VAL A 43 -65.18 27.35 10.37
N PRO A 44 -65.00 28.52 11.07
CA PRO A 44 -63.89 29.50 11.03
C PRO A 44 -63.36 30.12 12.37
N ASN A 45 -62.38 31.04 12.23
CA ASN A 45 -61.83 31.97 13.24
C ASN A 45 -62.84 33.02 13.75
N GLU A 46 -62.63 33.56 14.96
CA GLU A 46 -62.68 35.02 15.20
C GLU A 46 -61.98 35.49 16.50
N SER A 47 -61.66 36.78 16.53
CA SER A 47 -60.63 37.52 17.28
C SER A 47 -60.87 37.90 18.77
N ARG A 48 -59.78 38.38 19.43
CA ARG A 48 -59.74 39.51 20.43
C ARG A 48 -60.28 39.23 21.87
N ILE A 49 -59.90 39.93 22.98
CA ILE A 49 -58.81 40.91 23.36
C ILE A 49 -58.44 40.76 24.88
N VAL A 50 -57.39 41.48 25.34
CA VAL A 50 -57.02 41.90 26.74
C VAL A 50 -56.27 40.92 27.68
N ARG A 51 -55.17 41.41 28.27
CA ARG A 51 -54.47 40.85 29.45
C ARG A 51 -54.88 41.61 30.73
N THR A 52 -54.94 40.93 31.87
CA THR A 52 -54.81 41.57 33.21
C THR A 52 -53.48 41.16 33.85
N SER A 53 -53.02 41.93 34.85
CA SER A 53 -51.58 42.20 35.07
C SER A 53 -50.85 41.39 36.15
N ASP A 54 -51.48 40.39 36.76
CA ASP A 54 -50.91 39.70 37.94
C ASP A 54 -50.25 38.33 37.64
N ASP A 55 -50.33 37.84 36.40
CA ASP A 55 -49.92 36.47 36.04
C ASP A 55 -48.47 36.36 35.49
N THR A 56 -47.70 37.45 35.51
CA THR A 56 -46.32 37.51 34.97
C THR A 56 -45.23 37.19 35.99
N ILE A 57 -45.42 37.49 37.28
CA ILE A 57 -44.36 37.35 38.30
C ILE A 57 -44.19 35.90 38.79
N PHE A 58 -45.22 35.05 38.66
CA PHE A 58 -45.15 33.64 39.07
C PHE A 58 -44.70 32.68 37.96
N LYS A 59 -44.72 33.09 36.69
CA LYS A 59 -44.31 32.24 35.55
C LYS A 59 -42.82 32.32 35.22
N GLU A 60 -42.17 33.48 35.36
CA GLU A 60 -40.73 33.64 35.08
C GLU A 60 -39.84 32.74 35.97
N LYS A 61 -40.11 32.68 37.28
CA LYS A 61 -39.30 31.87 38.21
C LYS A 61 -39.43 30.36 38.02
N VAL A 62 -40.46 29.87 37.31
CA VAL A 62 -40.64 28.45 37.01
C VAL A 62 -40.16 28.11 35.60
N SER A 63 -40.28 29.02 34.62
CA SER A 63 -39.73 28.80 33.27
C SER A 63 -38.21 28.69 33.27
N ASP A 64 -37.51 29.49 34.08
CA ASP A 64 -36.04 29.50 34.08
C ASP A 64 -35.43 28.24 34.73
N ALA A 65 -36.10 27.66 35.74
CA ALA A 65 -35.68 26.40 36.36
C ALA A 65 -35.85 25.18 35.43
N PHE A 66 -36.89 25.17 34.58
CA PHE A 66 -37.10 24.11 33.59
C PHE A 66 -36.37 24.34 32.25
N SER A 67 -36.06 25.59 31.91
CA SER A 67 -35.21 25.98 30.76
C SER A 67 -33.75 25.61 31.00
N SER A 68 -33.21 25.96 32.18
CA SER A 68 -31.83 25.66 32.56
C SER A 68 -31.57 24.15 32.68
N SER A 69 -32.49 23.39 33.28
CA SER A 69 -32.37 21.93 33.38
C SER A 69 -32.48 21.21 32.04
N ARG A 70 -33.40 21.60 31.14
CA ARG A 70 -33.45 21.03 29.77
C ARG A 70 -32.24 21.41 28.94
N LYS A 71 -31.71 22.63 29.09
CA LYS A 71 -30.45 23.03 28.46
C LYS A 71 -29.26 22.27 29.03
N LEU A 72 -29.15 22.08 30.35
CA LEU A 72 -28.10 21.24 30.95
C LEU A 72 -28.18 19.80 30.46
N VAL A 73 -29.34 19.14 30.54
CA VAL A 73 -29.46 17.74 30.09
C VAL A 73 -29.19 17.62 28.59
N SER A 74 -29.67 18.55 27.75
CA SER A 74 -29.34 18.56 26.32
C SER A 74 -27.84 18.80 26.07
N PHE A 75 -27.20 19.74 26.78
CA PHE A 75 -25.79 20.05 26.61
C PHE A 75 -24.90 18.91 27.13
N PHE A 76 -25.24 18.28 28.25
CA PHE A 76 -24.56 17.08 28.75
C PHE A 76 -24.79 15.88 27.84
N SER A 77 -25.98 15.65 27.30
CA SER A 77 -26.20 14.57 26.31
C SER A 77 -25.42 14.84 25.02
N LEU A 78 -25.38 16.08 24.53
CA LEU A 78 -24.64 16.44 23.33
C LEU A 78 -23.12 16.37 23.56
N VAL A 79 -22.62 16.80 24.72
CA VAL A 79 -21.21 16.68 25.11
C VAL A 79 -20.81 15.22 25.38
N ILE A 80 -21.70 14.40 25.96
CA ILE A 80 -21.47 12.96 26.10
C ILE A 80 -21.43 12.30 24.71
N ILE A 81 -22.27 12.70 23.75
CA ILE A 81 -22.21 12.19 22.37
C ILE A 81 -20.95 12.69 21.64
N LEU A 82 -20.57 13.97 21.79
CA LEU A 82 -19.35 14.55 21.21
C LEU A 82 -18.04 14.10 21.88
N LEU A 83 -18.08 13.56 23.10
CA LEU A 83 -16.95 12.88 23.74
C LEU A 83 -16.98 11.37 23.47
N ALA A 84 -18.15 10.75 23.44
CA ALA A 84 -18.30 9.34 23.13
C ALA A 84 -17.99 9.03 21.66
N LEU A 85 -18.23 9.92 20.71
CA LEU A 85 -17.83 9.71 19.31
C LEU A 85 -16.29 9.59 19.14
N PRO A 86 -15.46 10.56 19.58
CA PRO A 86 -14.01 10.41 19.53
C PRO A 86 -13.50 9.35 20.49
N VAL A 87 -14.12 9.11 21.66
CA VAL A 87 -13.73 7.99 22.54
C VAL A 87 -14.11 6.64 21.93
N SER A 88 -15.20 6.53 21.15
CA SER A 88 -15.57 5.30 20.43
C SER A 88 -14.71 5.09 19.21
N LEU A 89 -14.37 6.13 18.45
CA LEU A 89 -13.34 6.05 17.40
C LEU A 89 -11.98 5.69 17.99
N PHE A 90 -11.61 6.27 19.14
CA PHE A 90 -10.37 5.96 19.84
C PHE A 90 -10.37 4.53 20.39
N LEU A 91 -11.50 4.02 20.91
CA LEU A 91 -11.64 2.64 21.36
C LEU A 91 -11.69 1.64 20.19
N VAL A 92 -12.31 1.98 19.05
CA VAL A 92 -12.29 1.18 17.82
C VAL A 92 -10.88 1.18 17.21
N ASN A 93 -10.17 2.30 17.24
CA ASN A 93 -8.77 2.38 16.81
C ASN A 93 -7.82 1.68 17.80
N LEU A 94 -8.06 1.73 19.11
CA LEU A 94 -7.34 0.91 20.10
C LEU A 94 -7.64 -0.57 19.89
N GLN A 95 -8.89 -0.94 19.59
CA GLN A 95 -9.26 -2.31 19.25
C GLN A 95 -8.59 -2.74 17.95
N ARG A 96 -8.46 -1.90 16.92
CA ARG A 96 -7.67 -2.22 15.72
C ARG A 96 -6.16 -2.34 16.02
N GLN A 97 -5.58 -1.41 16.78
CA GLN A 97 -4.15 -1.42 17.14
C GLN A 97 -3.76 -2.57 18.08
N PHE A 98 -4.70 -3.12 18.85
CA PHE A 98 -4.48 -4.27 19.74
C PHE A 98 -5.29 -5.52 19.36
N GLN A 99 -5.93 -5.54 18.19
CA GLN A 99 -6.31 -6.80 17.53
C GLN A 99 -5.02 -7.44 17.01
N GLN A 100 -4.31 -8.09 17.94
CA GLN A 100 -3.56 -9.28 17.58
C GLN A 100 -4.54 -10.15 16.77
N PRO A 101 -4.25 -10.48 15.49
CA PRO A 101 -5.20 -11.24 14.67
C PRO A 101 -5.56 -12.50 15.43
N ALA A 102 -6.87 -12.73 15.61
CA ALA A 102 -7.37 -13.81 16.47
C ALA A 102 -6.64 -15.10 16.09
N ALA A 103 -6.00 -15.74 17.09
CA ALA A 103 -4.97 -16.76 16.86
C ALA A 103 -5.39 -17.73 15.76
N ARG A 104 -4.71 -17.66 14.61
CA ARG A 104 -5.12 -18.37 13.39
C ARG A 104 -5.23 -19.86 13.72
N ALA A 105 -6.36 -20.46 13.40
CA ALA A 105 -6.58 -21.88 13.65
C ALA A 105 -5.57 -22.68 12.82
N ALA A 106 -4.76 -23.50 13.51
CA ALA A 106 -3.71 -24.28 12.86
C ALA A 106 -4.31 -25.39 12.00
N GLY A 107 -4.16 -25.28 10.68
CA GLY A 107 -4.39 -26.39 9.76
C GLY A 107 -3.15 -27.25 9.55
N SER A 108 -3.20 -28.12 8.56
CA SER A 108 -2.11 -29.00 8.16
C SER A 108 -1.08 -28.25 7.30
N THR A 109 0.19 -28.63 7.43
CA THR A 109 1.27 -28.13 6.55
C THR A 109 1.59 -29.17 5.47
N TYR A 110 1.58 -28.73 4.22
CA TYR A 110 1.92 -29.52 3.04
C TYR A 110 3.14 -28.93 2.35
N TYR A 111 3.82 -29.73 1.52
CA TYR A 111 4.98 -29.29 0.74
C TYR A 111 4.76 -29.55 -0.75
N ALA A 112 5.24 -28.65 -1.59
CA ALA A 112 5.43 -28.87 -3.01
C ALA A 112 6.90 -28.69 -3.40
N ASN A 113 7.39 -29.52 -4.32
CA ASN A 113 8.72 -29.40 -4.92
C ASN A 113 8.63 -28.95 -6.39
N PRO A 114 9.68 -28.35 -6.97
CA PRO A 114 9.79 -28.17 -8.41
C PRO A 114 9.43 -29.46 -9.18
N GLY A 115 8.49 -29.36 -10.11
CA GLY A 115 7.93 -30.50 -10.85
C GLY A 115 6.61 -31.07 -10.30
N ASP A 116 6.20 -30.73 -9.07
CA ASP A 116 4.85 -31.01 -8.59
C ASP A 116 3.80 -30.17 -9.35
N SER A 117 2.60 -30.74 -9.53
CA SER A 117 1.42 -29.99 -9.96
C SER A 117 0.93 -29.10 -8.81
N LEU A 118 1.19 -27.79 -8.89
CA LEU A 118 0.77 -26.84 -7.86
C LEU A 118 -0.76 -26.78 -7.73
N ALA A 119 -1.48 -26.76 -8.86
CA ALA A 119 -2.94 -26.81 -8.86
C ALA A 119 -3.49 -28.06 -8.13
N SER A 120 -2.87 -29.23 -8.29
CA SER A 120 -3.27 -30.44 -7.56
C SER A 120 -3.03 -30.34 -6.05
N LYS A 121 -1.93 -29.71 -5.61
CA LYS A 121 -1.62 -29.48 -4.19
C LYS A 121 -2.58 -28.47 -3.56
N VAL A 122 -2.87 -27.37 -4.27
CA VAL A 122 -3.82 -26.33 -3.84
C VAL A 122 -5.23 -26.90 -3.70
N ASN A 123 -5.66 -27.77 -4.62
CA ASN A 123 -6.99 -28.39 -4.58
C ASN A 123 -7.23 -29.17 -3.27
N SER A 124 -6.22 -29.82 -2.68
CA SER A 124 -6.38 -30.54 -1.41
C SER A 124 -6.55 -29.66 -0.16
N LEU A 125 -6.12 -28.40 -0.18
CA LEU A 125 -6.06 -27.53 1.01
C LEU A 125 -7.45 -27.22 1.59
N GLN A 126 -7.55 -27.11 2.91
CA GLN A 126 -8.73 -26.74 3.70
C GLN A 126 -8.44 -25.43 4.48
N PRO A 127 -9.47 -24.73 5.02
CA PRO A 127 -9.25 -23.53 5.86
C PRO A 127 -8.18 -23.73 6.94
N GLY A 128 -7.20 -22.83 6.99
CA GLY A 128 -6.07 -22.87 7.93
C GLY A 128 -4.87 -23.70 7.47
N ASP A 129 -4.98 -24.47 6.39
CA ASP A 129 -3.86 -25.24 5.84
C ASP A 129 -2.80 -24.31 5.22
N THR A 130 -1.54 -24.75 5.27
CA THR A 130 -0.40 -24.08 4.65
C THR A 130 0.25 -24.98 3.61
N LEU A 131 0.44 -24.48 2.39
CA LEU A 131 1.28 -25.10 1.37
C LEU A 131 2.62 -24.38 1.30
N LEU A 132 3.68 -25.06 1.74
CA LEU A 132 5.05 -24.60 1.64
C LEU A 132 5.65 -24.99 0.27
N LEU A 133 6.20 -24.00 -0.41
CA LEU A 133 6.91 -24.17 -1.68
C LEU A 133 8.42 -24.21 -1.38
N ASN A 134 9.04 -25.37 -1.62
CA ASN A 134 10.48 -25.53 -1.50
C ASN A 134 11.23 -24.75 -2.59
N ASP A 135 12.51 -24.48 -2.35
CA ASP A 135 13.36 -23.70 -3.25
C ASP A 135 13.43 -24.31 -4.67
N GLY A 136 13.34 -23.45 -5.69
CA GLY A 136 13.51 -23.82 -7.10
C GLY A 136 12.45 -23.19 -8.02
N VAL A 137 12.44 -23.67 -9.28
CA VAL A 137 11.60 -23.14 -10.35
C VAL A 137 10.42 -24.07 -10.64
N TYR A 138 9.22 -23.54 -10.50
CA TYR A 138 7.95 -24.19 -10.81
C TYR A 138 7.44 -23.69 -12.16
N TYR A 139 7.45 -24.59 -13.15
CA TYR A 139 6.83 -24.37 -14.46
C TYR A 139 5.34 -24.75 -14.48
N SER A 140 4.82 -25.32 -13.38
CA SER A 140 3.40 -25.51 -13.14
C SER A 140 2.80 -24.20 -12.59
N PRO A 141 1.68 -23.70 -13.12
CA PRO A 141 1.05 -22.48 -12.61
C PRO A 141 0.52 -22.67 -11.20
N LEU A 142 0.65 -21.63 -10.37
CA LEU A 142 0.00 -21.55 -9.07
C LEU A 142 -1.46 -21.12 -9.28
N THR A 143 -2.33 -22.08 -9.56
CA THR A 143 -3.77 -21.85 -9.76
C THR A 143 -4.56 -22.10 -8.47
N ILE A 144 -5.15 -21.04 -7.92
CA ILE A 144 -6.01 -21.04 -6.74
C ILE A 144 -7.45 -20.70 -7.20
N SER A 145 -8.30 -21.71 -7.30
CA SER A 145 -9.67 -21.58 -7.81
C SER A 145 -10.68 -22.30 -6.91
N GLY A 146 -11.76 -21.61 -6.53
CA GLY A 146 -12.80 -22.13 -5.64
C GLY A 146 -12.32 -22.54 -4.24
N LYS A 147 -11.25 -21.92 -3.71
CA LYS A 147 -10.66 -22.25 -2.41
C LYS A 147 -11.15 -21.29 -1.32
N GLN A 148 -11.88 -21.80 -0.34
CA GLN A 148 -12.35 -21.02 0.81
C GLN A 148 -11.47 -21.26 2.03
N GLY A 149 -10.81 -20.22 2.53
CA GLY A 149 -10.41 -20.10 3.93
C GLY A 149 -11.47 -19.38 4.76
N THR A 150 -11.09 -18.87 5.93
CA THR A 150 -11.90 -17.95 6.74
C THR A 150 -11.03 -16.85 7.37
N ALA A 151 -11.65 -15.80 7.92
CA ALA A 151 -10.94 -14.72 8.61
C ALA A 151 -10.02 -15.19 9.76
N THR A 152 -10.32 -16.33 10.38
CA THR A 152 -9.51 -16.94 11.46
C THR A 152 -8.73 -18.18 11.01
N ALA A 153 -8.90 -18.63 9.76
CA ALA A 153 -8.25 -19.79 9.18
C ALA A 153 -8.05 -19.59 7.66
N PRO A 154 -7.23 -18.60 7.23
CA PRO A 154 -6.95 -18.41 5.82
C PRO A 154 -6.15 -19.59 5.27
N ILE A 155 -6.31 -19.89 3.97
CA ILE A 155 -5.44 -20.85 3.29
C ILE A 155 -4.16 -20.12 2.92
N THR A 156 -3.00 -20.63 3.35
CA THR A 156 -1.70 -19.97 3.13
C THR A 156 -0.88 -20.73 2.10
N ILE A 157 -0.30 -20.03 1.12
CA ILE A 157 0.69 -20.57 0.18
C ILE A 157 1.95 -19.73 0.32
N LYS A 158 3.06 -20.34 0.73
CA LYS A 158 4.26 -19.58 1.12
C LYS A 158 5.55 -20.25 0.66
N ALA A 159 6.52 -19.46 0.20
CA ALA A 159 7.88 -19.94 -0.03
C ALA A 159 8.53 -20.35 1.30
N VAL A 160 9.24 -21.49 1.35
CA VAL A 160 10.01 -21.90 2.55
C VAL A 160 11.06 -20.85 2.88
N ASN A 161 11.84 -20.46 1.87
CA ASN A 161 12.79 -19.36 1.94
C ASN A 161 12.32 -18.20 1.05
N ASP A 162 12.33 -16.97 1.59
CA ASP A 162 11.88 -15.77 0.88
C ASP A 162 12.62 -15.59 -0.45
N GLY A 163 11.86 -15.53 -1.55
CA GLY A 163 12.37 -15.37 -2.91
C GLY A 163 13.01 -16.61 -3.55
N LYS A 164 12.92 -17.79 -2.94
CA LYS A 164 13.54 -19.00 -3.49
C LYS A 164 12.57 -19.92 -4.22
N ALA A 165 11.26 -19.81 -3.98
CA ALA A 165 10.23 -20.45 -4.79
C ALA A 165 9.82 -19.53 -5.95
N ILE A 166 10.15 -19.92 -7.19
CA ILE A 166 9.94 -19.14 -8.41
C ILE A 166 8.86 -19.80 -9.26
N VAL A 167 7.73 -19.13 -9.48
CA VAL A 167 6.68 -19.57 -10.40
C VAL A 167 6.93 -18.90 -11.77
N ASP A 168 7.30 -19.70 -12.77
CA ASP A 168 7.81 -19.24 -14.06
C ASP A 168 6.87 -19.68 -15.20
N GLY A 169 6.19 -18.71 -15.83
CA GLY A 169 5.21 -18.99 -16.87
C GLY A 169 5.78 -19.31 -18.25
N SER A 170 7.10 -19.27 -18.43
CA SER A 170 7.75 -19.44 -19.74
C SER A 170 7.51 -20.80 -20.41
N GLN A 171 7.00 -21.79 -19.67
CA GLN A 171 6.63 -23.11 -20.18
C GLN A 171 5.11 -23.39 -20.11
N ILE A 172 4.29 -22.42 -19.70
CA ILE A 172 2.84 -22.58 -19.70
C ILE A 172 2.33 -22.49 -21.15
N THR A 173 1.71 -23.56 -21.64
CA THR A 173 1.08 -23.60 -22.97
C THR A 173 -0.44 -23.57 -22.93
N ALA A 174 -1.03 -23.49 -21.72
CA ALA A 174 -2.47 -23.41 -21.54
C ALA A 174 -2.95 -21.97 -21.79
N THR A 175 -4.02 -21.81 -22.57
CA THR A 175 -4.62 -20.50 -22.85
C THR A 175 -5.17 -19.85 -21.58
N TYR A 176 -5.08 -18.52 -21.48
CA TYR A 176 -5.57 -17.72 -20.35
C TYR A 176 -5.10 -18.24 -18.97
N THR A 177 -3.85 -18.71 -18.90
CA THR A 177 -3.27 -19.30 -17.70
C THR A 177 -2.02 -18.51 -17.28
N PRO A 178 -2.14 -17.52 -16.38
CA PRO A 178 -0.99 -16.77 -15.87
C PRO A 178 -0.14 -17.65 -14.91
N PRO A 179 1.13 -17.28 -14.63
CA PRO A 179 1.96 -17.93 -13.62
C PRO A 179 1.25 -18.09 -12.28
N VAL A 180 0.58 -17.04 -11.79
CA VAL A 180 -0.24 -17.07 -10.58
C VAL A 180 -1.67 -16.63 -10.90
N PHE A 181 -2.64 -17.47 -10.59
CA PHE A 181 -4.07 -17.17 -10.73
C PHE A 181 -4.78 -17.36 -9.40
N ILE A 182 -5.58 -16.38 -8.99
CA ILE A 182 -6.47 -16.47 -7.82
C ILE A 182 -7.86 -16.05 -8.27
N GLY A 183 -8.84 -16.95 -8.20
CA GLY A 183 -10.18 -16.66 -8.69
C GLY A 183 -11.17 -17.78 -8.43
N GLY A 184 -12.18 -17.90 -9.30
CA GLY A 184 -13.23 -18.92 -9.17
C GLY A 184 -14.02 -18.86 -7.85
N GLY A 185 -14.08 -17.67 -7.23
CA GLY A 185 -14.68 -17.47 -5.91
C GLY A 185 -13.86 -18.00 -4.75
N SER A 186 -12.53 -18.03 -4.86
CA SER A 186 -11.64 -18.27 -3.73
C SER A 186 -11.65 -17.07 -2.77
N ALA A 187 -11.68 -17.32 -1.46
CA ALA A 187 -11.65 -16.27 -0.45
C ALA A 187 -10.79 -16.61 0.77
N TYR A 188 -10.27 -15.60 1.46
CA TYR A 188 -9.35 -15.73 2.61
C TYR A 188 -8.11 -16.55 2.25
N ILE A 189 -7.36 -16.05 1.26
CA ILE A 189 -6.14 -16.65 0.72
C ILE A 189 -4.95 -15.73 0.99
N ASP A 190 -3.90 -16.26 1.62
CA ASP A 190 -2.62 -15.58 1.78
C ASP A 190 -1.58 -16.23 0.86
N VAL A 191 -0.91 -15.43 0.02
CA VAL A 191 0.26 -15.85 -0.78
C VAL A 191 1.48 -15.03 -0.38
N GLU A 192 2.57 -15.69 0.02
CA GLU A 192 3.72 -15.01 0.64
C GLU A 192 5.09 -15.46 0.10
N GLY A 193 5.98 -14.48 -0.15
CA GLY A 193 7.43 -14.69 -0.31
C GLY A 193 7.88 -15.32 -1.62
N ILE A 194 6.99 -15.55 -2.59
CA ILE A 194 7.34 -16.15 -3.89
C ILE A 194 7.96 -15.13 -4.86
N VAL A 195 8.54 -15.63 -5.95
CA VAL A 195 8.79 -14.88 -7.18
C VAL A 195 7.78 -15.36 -8.23
N ALA A 196 7.14 -14.46 -8.96
CA ALA A 196 6.31 -14.80 -10.12
C ALA A 196 6.90 -14.12 -11.37
N ARG A 197 7.08 -14.84 -12.48
CA ARG A 197 7.73 -14.23 -13.66
C ARG A 197 7.36 -14.85 -14.98
N ASN A 198 7.70 -14.11 -16.04
CA ASN A 198 7.64 -14.55 -17.44
C ASN A 198 6.28 -15.16 -17.77
N ALA A 199 5.23 -14.34 -17.79
CA ALA A 199 3.91 -14.79 -18.23
C ALA A 199 4.03 -15.43 -19.64
N PRO A 200 3.22 -16.45 -19.96
CA PRO A 200 3.29 -17.10 -21.28
C PRO A 200 3.04 -16.08 -22.40
N GLN A 201 3.73 -16.26 -23.52
CA GLN A 201 3.75 -15.29 -24.62
C GLN A 201 3.61 -15.99 -25.99
N SER A 202 2.90 -15.36 -26.91
CA SER A 202 2.76 -15.78 -28.30
C SER A 202 2.57 -14.58 -29.21
N ASN A 203 3.31 -14.55 -30.31
CA ASN A 203 3.22 -13.54 -31.36
C ASN A 203 2.12 -13.83 -32.39
N THR A 204 1.51 -15.02 -32.36
CA THR A 204 0.46 -15.45 -33.31
C THR A 204 -0.87 -15.80 -32.66
N ASP A 205 -0.89 -16.11 -31.36
CA ASP A 205 -2.11 -16.46 -30.63
C ASP A 205 -2.28 -15.55 -29.40
N PRO A 206 -3.17 -14.54 -29.43
CA PRO A 206 -3.38 -13.62 -28.32
C PRO A 206 -3.96 -14.31 -27.07
N ASN A 207 -4.43 -15.56 -27.16
CA ASN A 207 -5.01 -16.29 -26.03
C ASN A 207 -3.95 -16.99 -25.16
N VAL A 208 -2.69 -17.00 -25.61
CA VAL A 208 -1.53 -17.48 -24.83
C VAL A 208 -0.87 -16.34 -24.05
N ASN A 209 -1.04 -15.09 -24.49
CA ASN A 209 -0.51 -13.92 -23.78
C ASN A 209 -1.26 -13.70 -22.46
N GLU A 210 -0.54 -13.55 -21.36
CA GLU A 210 -1.13 -13.35 -20.04
C GLU A 210 -0.40 -12.34 -19.12
N ASN A 211 -1.07 -12.05 -18.02
CA ASN A 211 -0.54 -11.35 -16.85
C ASN A 211 0.42 -12.23 -16.04
N VAL A 212 1.21 -11.65 -15.13
CA VAL A 212 2.09 -12.46 -14.24
C VAL A 212 1.31 -12.99 -13.04
N ILE A 213 0.55 -12.13 -12.37
CA ILE A 213 -0.32 -12.43 -11.23
C ILE A 213 -1.70 -11.85 -11.53
N TYR A 214 -2.73 -12.71 -11.49
CA TYR A 214 -4.10 -12.34 -11.79
C TYR A 214 -5.03 -12.75 -10.64
N VAL A 215 -5.59 -11.75 -9.95
CA VAL A 215 -6.68 -11.91 -8.98
C VAL A 215 -8.00 -11.54 -9.66
N TYR A 216 -8.89 -12.52 -9.87
CA TYR A 216 -10.09 -12.41 -10.70
C TYR A 216 -11.40 -12.54 -9.90
N GLY A 217 -12.23 -11.51 -10.01
CA GLY A 217 -13.48 -11.36 -9.25
C GLY A 217 -14.77 -11.90 -9.86
N ASN A 218 -14.77 -12.41 -11.11
CA ASN A 218 -15.98 -12.82 -11.82
C ASN A 218 -17.14 -11.80 -11.77
N SER A 219 -17.11 -10.81 -12.68
CA SER A 219 -18.07 -9.69 -12.76
C SER A 219 -19.55 -10.08 -12.85
N ASN A 220 -19.88 -11.36 -13.05
CA ASN A 220 -21.24 -11.87 -13.22
C ASN A 220 -21.83 -12.52 -11.95
N ASN A 221 -21.07 -12.62 -10.86
CA ASN A 221 -21.53 -13.05 -9.52
C ASN A 221 -22.35 -14.37 -9.47
N THR A 222 -22.05 -15.31 -10.38
CA THR A 222 -22.66 -16.66 -10.40
C THR A 222 -21.97 -17.64 -9.45
N LEU A 223 -20.69 -17.36 -9.20
CA LEU A 223 -19.85 -17.80 -8.09
C LEU A 223 -19.19 -16.50 -7.62
N GLY A 224 -19.02 -16.31 -6.31
CA GLY A 224 -18.48 -15.06 -5.75
C GLY A 224 -17.12 -14.69 -6.34
N GLY A 225 -16.69 -13.45 -6.12
CA GLY A 225 -15.37 -13.01 -6.57
C GLY A 225 -14.23 -13.50 -5.68
N ALA A 226 -13.00 -13.32 -6.16
CA ALA A 226 -11.84 -13.33 -5.29
C ALA A 226 -12.02 -12.26 -4.18
N ASP A 227 -12.03 -12.69 -2.92
CA ASP A 227 -12.39 -11.86 -1.76
C ASP A 227 -11.44 -12.13 -0.58
N HIS A 228 -11.03 -11.10 0.16
CA HIS A 228 -10.09 -11.24 1.28
C HIS A 228 -8.78 -11.95 0.85
N ILE A 229 -8.06 -11.37 -0.11
CA ILE A 229 -6.82 -11.94 -0.67
C ILE A 229 -5.62 -11.12 -0.20
N THR A 230 -4.62 -11.77 0.39
CA THR A 230 -3.34 -11.15 0.75
C THR A 230 -2.24 -11.63 -0.20
N LEU A 231 -1.54 -10.70 -0.84
CA LEU A 231 -0.30 -10.93 -1.58
C LEU A 231 0.82 -10.20 -0.83
N ARG A 232 1.81 -10.93 -0.28
CA ARG A 232 2.86 -10.34 0.57
C ARG A 232 4.28 -10.75 0.17
N ARG A 233 5.24 -9.82 0.14
CA ARG A 233 6.67 -10.09 -0.18
C ARG A 233 6.89 -10.80 -1.52
N ILE A 234 6.02 -10.52 -2.50
CA ILE A 234 6.08 -11.10 -3.83
C ILE A 234 6.84 -10.15 -4.76
N THR A 235 7.79 -10.71 -5.54
CA THR A 235 8.35 -10.01 -6.69
C THR A 235 7.72 -10.54 -7.97
N ALA A 236 7.35 -9.63 -8.88
CA ALA A 236 6.74 -9.97 -10.16
C ALA A 236 7.49 -9.32 -11.34
N TYR A 237 7.74 -10.05 -12.42
CA TYR A 237 8.33 -9.43 -13.62
C TYR A 237 8.02 -10.14 -14.95
N ASN A 238 8.02 -9.35 -16.03
CA ASN A 238 7.78 -9.77 -17.42
C ASN A 238 6.39 -10.39 -17.66
N ALA A 239 5.37 -9.55 -17.77
CA ALA A 239 4.09 -9.91 -18.38
C ALA A 239 4.23 -10.11 -19.90
N ALA A 240 3.19 -10.64 -20.55
CA ALA A 240 3.17 -10.80 -22.00
C ALA A 240 3.03 -9.46 -22.77
N PRO A 241 3.43 -9.40 -24.05
CA PRO A 241 3.18 -8.25 -24.93
C PRO A 241 1.68 -7.97 -25.10
N GLY A 242 1.32 -6.72 -25.32
CA GLY A 242 -0.06 -6.27 -25.50
C GLY A 242 -0.67 -5.64 -24.23
N ASN A 243 -1.87 -6.06 -23.86
CA ASN A 243 -2.61 -5.48 -22.74
C ASN A 243 -2.55 -6.36 -21.49
N HIS A 244 -1.34 -6.65 -21.01
CA HIS A 244 -1.10 -7.49 -19.83
C HIS A 244 -0.27 -6.78 -18.78
N HIS A 245 -0.37 -7.24 -17.54
CA HIS A 245 0.06 -6.54 -16.33
C HIS A 245 0.78 -7.50 -15.38
N LEU A 246 1.51 -6.96 -14.41
CA LEU A 246 2.28 -7.78 -13.48
C LEU A 246 1.38 -8.21 -12.31
N PHE A 247 0.80 -7.26 -11.58
CA PHE A 247 -0.28 -7.51 -10.61
C PHE A 247 -1.61 -6.97 -11.16
N MET A 248 -2.48 -7.86 -11.64
CA MET A 248 -3.84 -7.55 -12.12
C MET A 248 -4.90 -7.96 -11.10
N ILE A 249 -5.46 -6.99 -10.38
CA ILE A 249 -6.57 -7.17 -9.44
C ILE A 249 -7.84 -6.67 -10.11
N SER A 250 -8.81 -7.55 -10.46
CA SER A 250 -9.86 -7.10 -11.38
C SER A 250 -11.20 -7.85 -11.41
N PHE A 251 -12.15 -7.24 -12.13
CA PHE A 251 -13.46 -7.80 -12.50
C PHE A 251 -14.32 -8.25 -11.30
N GLY A 252 -14.44 -7.40 -10.29
CA GLY A 252 -15.20 -7.65 -9.06
C GLY A 252 -14.37 -8.21 -7.90
N ALA A 253 -13.04 -8.29 -8.03
CA ALA A 253 -12.18 -8.70 -6.93
C ALA A 253 -12.27 -7.66 -5.81
N THR A 254 -12.38 -8.11 -4.56
CA THR A 254 -12.61 -7.21 -3.42
C THR A 254 -11.85 -7.61 -2.16
N ASN A 255 -11.66 -6.66 -1.25
CA ASN A 255 -10.85 -6.81 -0.03
C ASN A 255 -9.46 -7.43 -0.32
N VAL A 256 -8.73 -6.85 -1.27
CA VAL A 256 -7.41 -7.35 -1.69
C VAL A 256 -6.30 -6.48 -1.13
N LEU A 257 -5.39 -7.07 -0.37
CA LEU A 257 -4.17 -6.44 0.11
C LEU A 257 -2.98 -6.95 -0.71
N VAL A 258 -2.28 -6.03 -1.38
CA VAL A 258 -0.93 -6.22 -1.90
C VAL A 258 0.00 -5.45 -0.99
N GLU A 259 0.99 -6.13 -0.40
CA GLU A 259 1.82 -5.57 0.65
C GLU A 259 3.29 -6.00 0.52
N ASP A 260 4.21 -5.04 0.66
CA ASP A 260 5.64 -5.28 0.55
C ASP A 260 6.00 -6.02 -0.76
N CYS A 261 5.36 -5.70 -1.88
CA CYS A 261 5.60 -6.34 -3.16
C CYS A 261 6.45 -5.45 -4.10
N ALA A 262 7.04 -6.04 -5.13
CA ALA A 262 7.86 -5.32 -6.10
C ALA A 262 7.62 -5.81 -7.53
N ALA A 263 7.61 -4.90 -8.49
CA ALA A 263 7.24 -5.21 -9.87
C ALA A 263 8.06 -4.44 -10.91
N TRP A 264 8.65 -5.15 -11.89
CA TRP A 264 9.49 -4.59 -12.96
C TRP A 264 9.51 -5.43 -14.25
N GLY A 265 10.24 -5.01 -15.28
CA GLY A 265 10.29 -5.70 -16.56
C GLY A 265 9.07 -5.41 -17.44
N ASP A 266 8.74 -6.30 -18.35
CA ASP A 266 7.71 -6.06 -19.38
C ASP A 266 6.27 -6.09 -18.87
N GLY A 267 5.41 -5.30 -19.52
CA GLY A 267 3.96 -5.18 -19.24
C GLY A 267 3.45 -3.74 -19.40
N ARG A 268 2.14 -3.53 -19.39
CA ARG A 268 1.51 -2.20 -19.46
C ARG A 268 1.46 -1.49 -18.10
N TYR A 269 1.06 -2.22 -17.06
CA TYR A 269 0.94 -1.74 -15.67
C TYR A 269 1.67 -2.67 -14.72
N ARG A 270 2.35 -2.11 -13.70
CA ARG A 270 3.07 -2.92 -12.68
C ARG A 270 2.06 -3.40 -11.64
N PHE A 271 1.21 -2.49 -11.17
CA PHE A 271 0.08 -2.78 -10.29
C PHE A 271 -1.17 -2.12 -10.86
N ILE A 272 -2.29 -2.86 -10.92
CA ILE A 272 -3.58 -2.30 -11.34
C ILE A 272 -4.75 -2.89 -10.54
N ALA A 273 -5.62 -2.00 -10.06
CA ALA A 273 -6.99 -2.31 -9.68
C ALA A 273 -7.91 -1.94 -10.86
N TYR A 274 -8.49 -2.94 -11.54
CA TYR A 274 -9.34 -2.75 -12.72
C TYR A 274 -10.76 -3.31 -12.52
N GLN A 275 -11.78 -2.47 -12.43
CA GLN A 275 -13.14 -2.91 -12.09
C GLN A 275 -13.18 -3.71 -10.77
N ALA A 276 -12.39 -3.28 -9.79
CA ALA A 276 -12.23 -3.91 -8.48
C ALA A 276 -12.69 -2.96 -7.37
N ASP A 277 -12.82 -3.46 -6.14
CA ASP A 277 -13.29 -2.70 -4.99
C ASP A 277 -12.44 -3.01 -3.76
N HIS A 278 -12.29 -2.09 -2.80
CA HIS A 278 -11.51 -2.33 -1.56
C HIS A 278 -10.13 -2.97 -1.80
N VAL A 279 -9.32 -2.37 -2.69
CA VAL A 279 -7.95 -2.82 -2.99
C VAL A 279 -6.95 -1.91 -2.27
N THR A 280 -6.00 -2.49 -1.54
CA THR A 280 -4.91 -1.76 -0.89
C THR A 280 -3.57 -2.20 -1.47
N PHE A 281 -2.78 -1.24 -1.94
CA PHE A 281 -1.37 -1.39 -2.28
C PHE A 281 -0.54 -0.74 -1.17
N ARG A 282 0.36 -1.48 -0.50
CA ARG A 282 1.09 -0.98 0.66
C ARG A 282 2.58 -1.31 0.60
N ARG A 283 3.43 -0.28 0.70
CA ARG A 283 4.91 -0.41 0.65
C ARG A 283 5.36 -1.18 -0.60
N ASP A 284 4.63 -0.97 -1.70
CA ASP A 284 4.86 -1.60 -3.00
C ASP A 284 5.81 -0.75 -3.86
N TRP A 285 6.73 -1.41 -4.55
CA TRP A 285 7.74 -0.77 -5.40
C TRP A 285 7.56 -1.11 -6.88
N ALA A 286 7.16 -0.11 -7.68
CA ALA A 286 6.98 -0.22 -9.12
C ALA A 286 8.16 0.44 -9.87
N TYR A 287 8.93 -0.37 -10.59
CA TYR A 287 10.02 0.09 -11.44
C TYR A 287 9.71 -0.21 -12.91
N TRP A 288 9.65 0.83 -13.73
CA TRP A 288 9.25 0.71 -15.13
C TRP A 288 10.49 0.73 -16.03
N ASP A 289 10.95 -0.42 -16.54
CA ASP A 289 12.25 -0.50 -17.22
C ASP A 289 12.31 -1.29 -18.52
N ASN A 290 11.28 -2.04 -18.89
CA ASN A 290 11.14 -2.54 -20.25
C ASN A 290 9.70 -2.42 -20.77
N ILE A 291 9.58 -2.42 -22.09
CA ILE A 291 8.31 -2.75 -22.74
C ILE A 291 8.51 -3.40 -24.11
N THR A 292 7.99 -4.61 -24.27
CA THR A 292 7.77 -5.27 -25.56
C THR A 292 6.33 -5.04 -26.02
N ASP A 293 6.19 -4.46 -27.22
CA ASP A 293 4.95 -4.33 -28.01
C ASP A 293 3.66 -4.16 -27.18
N THR A 294 3.35 -2.92 -26.79
CA THR A 294 2.05 -2.58 -26.20
C THR A 294 1.42 -1.45 -27.01
N ASN A 295 0.31 -1.75 -27.66
CA ASN A 295 -0.40 -0.83 -28.56
C ASN A 295 -1.52 -0.02 -27.86
N THR A 296 -1.55 -0.02 -26.52
CA THR A 296 -2.59 0.63 -25.72
C THR A 296 -1.99 1.58 -24.67
N GLU A 297 -2.45 2.83 -24.71
CA GLU A 297 -2.20 3.83 -23.67
C GLU A 297 -3.30 3.83 -22.61
N PRO A 298 -3.01 4.31 -21.38
CA PRO A 298 -1.72 4.76 -20.86
C PRO A 298 -0.90 3.63 -20.22
N ARG A 299 0.30 3.98 -19.74
CA ARG A 299 1.23 3.07 -19.06
C ARG A 299 1.70 3.68 -17.75
N SER A 300 1.80 2.84 -16.71
CA SER A 300 2.13 3.32 -15.37
C SER A 300 2.74 2.29 -14.43
N GLY A 301 3.28 2.78 -13.31
CA GLY A 301 3.58 1.97 -12.14
C GLY A 301 2.28 1.44 -11.52
N PHE A 302 1.44 2.34 -11.00
CA PHE A 302 0.13 2.00 -10.44
C PHE A 302 -1.01 2.43 -11.36
N SER A 303 -2.14 1.74 -11.31
CA SER A 303 -3.37 2.18 -11.98
C SER A 303 -4.63 1.86 -11.18
N VAL A 304 -5.55 2.83 -11.14
CA VAL A 304 -6.88 2.73 -10.55
C VAL A 304 -7.91 2.95 -11.66
N TYR A 305 -8.45 1.87 -12.21
CA TYR A 305 -9.19 1.91 -13.47
C TYR A 305 -10.59 1.31 -13.30
N GLY A 306 -11.62 2.16 -13.23
CA GLY A 306 -13.00 1.75 -12.98
C GLY A 306 -13.20 1.07 -11.63
N ALA A 307 -12.28 1.32 -10.69
CA ALA A 307 -12.22 0.69 -9.38
C ALA A 307 -12.58 1.68 -8.24
N THR A 308 -13.13 1.16 -7.15
CA THR A 308 -13.62 1.95 -6.01
C THR A 308 -12.91 1.58 -4.71
N ASN A 309 -12.85 2.52 -3.76
CA ASN A 309 -12.27 2.31 -2.43
C ASN A 309 -10.83 1.76 -2.48
N VAL A 310 -9.99 2.35 -3.36
CA VAL A 310 -8.60 1.89 -3.57
C VAL A 310 -7.63 2.74 -2.75
N THR A 311 -6.79 2.09 -1.95
CA THR A 311 -5.82 2.75 -1.07
C THR A 311 -4.39 2.46 -1.54
N LEU A 312 -3.54 3.49 -1.57
CA LEU A 312 -2.10 3.37 -1.84
C LEU A 312 -1.34 3.95 -0.64
N GLU A 313 -0.65 3.10 0.11
CA GLU A 313 0.03 3.43 1.36
C GLU A 313 1.54 3.24 1.21
N ASN A 314 2.29 4.34 1.30
CA ASN A 314 3.73 4.37 1.05
C ASN A 314 4.16 3.64 -0.23
N VAL A 315 3.46 3.81 -1.34
CA VAL A 315 3.93 3.21 -2.61
C VAL A 315 5.05 4.04 -3.24
N ILE A 316 5.91 3.39 -4.01
CA ILE A 316 6.94 4.04 -4.83
C ILE A 316 6.71 3.66 -6.29
N ALA A 317 6.49 4.63 -7.17
CA ALA A 317 6.53 4.41 -8.62
C ALA A 317 7.60 5.29 -9.28
N ILE A 318 8.48 4.65 -10.04
CA ILE A 318 9.69 5.27 -10.58
C ILE A 318 10.02 4.76 -11.99
N ASN A 319 10.75 5.60 -12.73
CA ASN A 319 11.27 5.31 -14.08
C ASN A 319 10.20 5.08 -15.16
N THR A 320 8.94 5.50 -14.95
CA THR A 320 7.90 5.43 -15.98
C THR A 320 8.15 6.49 -17.05
N ILE A 321 9.02 6.15 -18.02
CA ILE A 321 9.52 7.03 -19.07
C ILE A 321 9.46 6.30 -20.42
N SER A 322 9.15 7.00 -21.53
CA SER A 322 9.23 6.34 -22.83
C SER A 322 10.66 5.94 -23.16
N LYS A 323 10.80 4.72 -23.69
CA LYS A 323 12.05 4.16 -24.23
C LYS A 323 11.97 3.91 -25.75
N GLN A 324 10.88 4.33 -26.40
CA GLN A 324 10.58 4.09 -27.80
C GLN A 324 10.14 5.38 -28.50
N THR A 325 9.81 5.32 -29.78
CA THR A 325 9.36 6.48 -30.57
C THR A 325 7.82 6.61 -30.59
N ASP A 326 7.14 6.18 -29.53
CA ASP A 326 5.69 6.02 -29.50
C ASP A 326 4.99 7.14 -28.71
N ASP A 327 3.98 7.75 -29.35
CA ASP A 327 3.27 8.92 -28.84
C ASP A 327 2.16 8.56 -27.83
N ASN A 328 2.54 7.91 -26.74
CA ASN A 328 1.64 7.42 -25.69
C ASN A 328 1.87 8.15 -24.35
N TYR A 329 0.91 8.02 -23.44
CA TYR A 329 1.02 8.54 -22.07
C TYR A 329 1.80 7.62 -21.12
N TYR A 330 2.68 8.24 -20.33
CA TYR A 330 3.55 7.61 -19.34
C TYR A 330 3.44 8.37 -18.01
N THR A 331 2.97 7.72 -16.96
CA THR A 331 2.74 8.37 -15.65
C THR A 331 3.08 7.41 -14.51
N ALA A 332 3.58 7.89 -13.38
CA ALA A 332 3.82 7.03 -12.21
C ALA A 332 2.51 6.32 -11.78
N THR A 333 1.40 7.07 -11.80
CA THR A 333 0.06 6.53 -11.58
C THR A 333 -0.99 7.09 -12.55
N TRP A 334 -1.89 6.22 -13.00
CA TRP A 334 -3.04 6.58 -13.83
C TRP A 334 -4.37 6.20 -13.18
N GLN A 335 -5.30 7.14 -13.08
CA GLN A 335 -6.64 6.95 -12.51
C GLN A 335 -7.72 7.32 -13.53
N THR A 336 -8.57 6.38 -13.95
CA THR A 336 -9.62 6.60 -14.98
C THR A 336 -10.86 5.74 -14.73
N SER A 337 -12.05 6.15 -15.19
CA SER A 337 -13.24 5.29 -15.10
C SER A 337 -13.17 4.25 -16.23
N ALA A 338 -13.91 3.15 -16.08
CA ALA A 338 -14.17 2.22 -17.16
C ALA A 338 -15.58 2.44 -17.71
N ASN A 339 -15.91 1.67 -18.76
CA ASN A 339 -17.28 1.64 -19.28
C ASN A 339 -18.27 1.31 -18.17
N ALA A 340 -19.43 1.98 -18.17
CA ALA A 340 -20.46 1.79 -17.15
C ALA A 340 -20.81 0.31 -16.93
N PRO A 341 -21.02 -0.14 -15.67
CA PRO A 341 -21.24 0.67 -14.46
C PRO A 341 -19.98 1.11 -13.70
N TRP A 342 -18.78 0.80 -14.20
CA TRP A 342 -17.52 0.86 -13.44
C TRP A 342 -16.90 2.26 -13.34
N THR A 343 -17.36 3.03 -12.35
CA THR A 343 -16.80 4.36 -12.02
C THR A 343 -15.57 4.27 -11.11
N THR A 344 -14.84 5.37 -10.95
CA THR A 344 -13.71 5.47 -10.01
C THR A 344 -13.90 6.56 -8.96
N SER A 345 -13.91 6.13 -7.70
CA SER A 345 -14.18 6.97 -6.52
C SER A 345 -13.49 6.42 -5.27
N ASN A 346 -13.37 7.26 -4.24
CA ASN A 346 -12.78 6.94 -2.94
C ASN A 346 -11.34 6.40 -3.05
N THR A 347 -10.52 6.98 -3.93
CA THR A 347 -9.10 6.64 -4.02
C THR A 347 -8.32 7.41 -2.95
N THR A 348 -7.59 6.72 -2.09
CA THR A 348 -6.83 7.33 -0.98
C THR A 348 -5.34 7.05 -1.17
N ILE A 349 -4.52 8.10 -1.13
CA ILE A 349 -3.08 8.05 -1.35
C ILE A 349 -2.42 8.65 -0.11
N LEU A 350 -1.56 7.86 0.55
CA LEU A 350 -0.96 8.19 1.83
C LEU A 350 0.55 7.94 1.77
N GLY A 351 1.37 8.93 2.09
CA GLY A 351 2.81 8.75 2.25
C GLY A 351 3.54 8.26 1.00
N SER A 352 3.01 8.48 -0.20
CA SER A 352 3.47 7.85 -1.44
C SER A 352 4.40 8.75 -2.25
N MET A 353 5.24 8.13 -3.10
CA MET A 353 6.41 8.78 -3.69
C MET A 353 6.52 8.53 -5.19
N PHE A 354 6.58 9.61 -5.96
CA PHE A 354 6.57 9.58 -7.42
C PHE A 354 7.74 10.43 -7.93
N TYR A 355 8.80 9.79 -8.43
CA TYR A 355 10.02 10.48 -8.88
C TYR A 355 10.69 9.80 -10.07
N ASN A 356 11.44 10.56 -10.87
CA ASN A 356 12.05 10.07 -12.11
C ASN A 356 11.04 9.44 -13.10
N ASN A 357 9.80 9.93 -13.15
CA ASN A 357 8.79 9.54 -14.15
C ASN A 357 8.60 10.65 -15.18
N TRP A 358 7.90 10.33 -16.27
CA TRP A 358 7.53 11.30 -17.31
C TRP A 358 6.41 12.24 -16.84
N GLU A 359 5.41 11.68 -16.15
CA GLU A 359 4.38 12.37 -15.37
C GLU A 359 4.24 11.68 -14.00
N GLY A 360 3.78 12.38 -12.96
CA GLY A 360 3.62 11.82 -11.62
C GLY A 360 2.30 11.08 -11.45
N TRP A 361 1.20 11.80 -11.18
CA TRP A 361 -0.14 11.20 -11.07
C TRP A 361 -1.13 11.96 -11.93
N TRP A 362 -2.00 11.22 -12.64
CA TRP A 362 -3.12 11.80 -13.40
C TRP A 362 -4.46 11.23 -12.95
N VAL A 363 -5.31 12.10 -12.39
CA VAL A 363 -6.74 11.86 -12.12
C VAL A 363 -7.54 12.24 -13.37
N ASN A 364 -7.96 11.27 -14.19
CA ASN A 364 -8.63 11.54 -15.47
C ASN A 364 -10.04 12.16 -15.26
N GLY A 365 -10.51 12.91 -16.26
CA GLY A 365 -11.67 13.79 -16.14
C GLY A 365 -13.01 13.13 -15.83
N ASP A 366 -13.13 11.84 -16.11
CA ASP A 366 -14.30 10.99 -15.82
C ASP A 366 -14.22 10.29 -14.44
N THR A 367 -13.29 10.69 -13.56
CA THR A 367 -13.05 10.07 -12.23
C THR A 367 -13.01 11.05 -11.08
N GLY A 368 -12.60 10.57 -9.90
CA GLY A 368 -11.91 11.39 -8.93
C GLY A 368 -12.78 11.75 -7.74
N VAL A 369 -14.05 11.34 -7.74
CA VAL A 369 -15.00 11.54 -6.63
C VAL A 369 -14.37 11.08 -5.33
N ASN A 370 -14.12 12.02 -4.43
CA ASN A 370 -13.50 11.78 -3.13
C ASN A 370 -12.10 11.14 -3.23
N THR A 371 -11.26 11.63 -4.15
CA THR A 371 -9.84 11.27 -4.19
C THR A 371 -9.03 12.11 -3.20
N GLN A 372 -8.21 11.47 -2.38
CA GLN A 372 -7.51 12.11 -1.26
C GLN A 372 -6.01 11.80 -1.30
N PHE A 373 -5.18 12.84 -1.23
CA PHE A 373 -3.71 12.79 -1.13
C PHE A 373 -3.27 13.34 0.23
N LYS A 374 -2.34 12.65 0.88
CA LYS A 374 -1.77 13.07 2.17
C LYS A 374 -0.33 12.61 2.35
N ASP A 375 0.53 13.55 2.71
CA ASP A 375 1.96 13.31 2.94
C ASP A 375 2.67 12.74 1.69
N ASP A 376 2.34 13.21 0.49
CA ASP A 376 2.87 12.64 -0.77
C ASP A 376 4.01 13.46 -1.40
N TYR A 377 4.90 12.81 -2.15
CA TYR A 377 6.10 13.42 -2.75
C TYR A 377 6.14 13.27 -4.27
N PHE A 378 6.36 14.39 -4.98
CA PHE A 378 6.39 14.48 -6.44
C PHE A 378 7.66 15.20 -6.95
N ASP A 379 8.56 14.48 -7.62
CA ASP A 379 9.81 14.98 -8.24
C ASP A 379 9.91 14.53 -9.71
N ILE A 380 9.10 15.19 -10.55
CA ILE A 380 8.86 14.86 -11.96
C ILE A 380 9.56 15.90 -12.85
N GLN A 381 10.87 15.76 -12.96
CA GLN A 381 11.70 16.66 -13.76
C GLN A 381 11.35 16.59 -15.25
N LYS A 382 11.47 17.73 -15.96
CA LYS A 382 11.34 17.73 -17.42
C LYS A 382 12.46 16.91 -18.05
N LEU A 383 12.10 15.85 -18.75
CA LEU A 383 13.06 15.01 -19.45
C LEU A 383 13.37 15.63 -20.82
N THR A 384 14.64 15.65 -21.22
CA THR A 384 15.11 16.36 -22.41
C THR A 384 14.92 15.59 -23.72
N GLY A 385 14.08 14.55 -23.72
CA GLY A 385 13.84 13.67 -24.87
C GLY A 385 12.60 14.06 -25.68
N THR A 386 12.62 13.78 -26.99
CA THR A 386 11.50 14.02 -27.92
C THR A 386 10.74 12.73 -28.26
N TYR A 387 10.65 11.79 -27.30
CA TYR A 387 10.12 10.45 -27.52
C TYR A 387 8.59 10.41 -27.67
N THR A 388 7.90 11.42 -27.13
CA THR A 388 6.43 11.58 -27.18
C THR A 388 6.09 13.06 -27.35
N THR A 389 4.93 13.35 -27.94
CA THR A 389 4.34 14.70 -28.07
C THR A 389 3.38 15.03 -26.92
N LYS A 390 3.05 14.05 -26.07
CA LYS A 390 2.23 14.25 -24.88
C LYS A 390 2.88 15.24 -23.88
N PRO A 391 2.08 15.88 -23.00
CA PRO A 391 2.58 16.59 -21.83
C PRO A 391 3.60 15.80 -21.00
N GLN A 392 4.43 16.52 -20.24
CA GLN A 392 5.51 15.94 -19.44
C GLN A 392 5.92 16.85 -18.29
N GLY A 393 6.46 16.24 -17.23
CA GLY A 393 6.99 16.96 -16.07
C GLY A 393 5.94 17.46 -15.09
N ASN A 394 4.71 16.95 -15.16
CA ASN A 394 3.64 17.35 -14.25
C ASN A 394 3.68 16.46 -13.00
N GLY A 395 3.70 17.07 -11.81
CA GLY A 395 3.67 16.37 -10.52
C GLY A 395 2.33 15.67 -10.30
N LEU A 396 1.28 16.46 -10.12
CA LEU A 396 -0.11 15.97 -10.02
C LEU A 396 -1.01 16.71 -11.01
N MET A 397 -1.65 15.96 -11.90
CA MET A 397 -2.65 16.43 -12.85
C MET A 397 -4.05 16.08 -12.37
N TRP A 398 -4.85 17.11 -12.14
CA TRP A 398 -6.27 17.02 -11.84
C TRP A 398 -7.09 17.30 -13.09
N GLY A 399 -7.46 16.21 -13.77
CA GLY A 399 -8.21 16.24 -15.02
C GLY A 399 -9.72 16.40 -14.85
N THR A 400 -10.26 16.44 -13.62
CA THR A 400 -11.69 16.28 -13.32
C THR A 400 -12.30 17.45 -12.56
N THR A 401 -13.61 17.63 -12.68
CA THR A 401 -14.42 18.56 -11.86
C THR A 401 -14.87 17.95 -10.52
N ASN A 402 -14.58 16.67 -10.27
CA ASN A 402 -14.98 15.99 -9.04
C ASN A 402 -14.14 16.43 -7.84
N GLY A 403 -14.80 16.46 -6.68
CA GLY A 403 -14.20 16.86 -5.40
C GLY A 403 -13.14 15.88 -4.89
N GLY A 404 -12.14 16.42 -4.22
CA GLY A 404 -11.04 15.69 -3.58
C GLY A 404 -10.21 16.62 -2.70
N SER A 405 -9.11 16.12 -2.14
CA SER A 405 -8.22 16.89 -1.26
C SER A 405 -6.75 16.52 -1.45
N ILE A 406 -5.87 17.51 -1.37
CA ILE A 406 -4.41 17.36 -1.33
C ILE A 406 -3.92 18.04 -0.07
N THR A 407 -3.24 17.27 0.79
CA THR A 407 -2.76 17.73 2.09
C THR A 407 -1.31 17.32 2.29
N ASN A 408 -0.50 18.19 2.91
CA ASN A 408 0.88 17.87 3.28
C ASN A 408 1.75 17.35 2.10
N ALA A 409 1.57 17.82 0.86
CA ALA A 409 2.34 17.30 -0.27
C ALA A 409 3.65 18.09 -0.50
N THR A 410 4.70 17.43 -1.00
CA THR A 410 5.95 18.08 -1.44
C THR A 410 6.12 17.94 -2.95
N PHE A 411 5.92 19.02 -3.69
CA PHE A 411 6.13 19.13 -5.14
C PHE A 411 7.46 19.83 -5.43
N THR A 412 8.45 19.10 -5.95
CA THR A 412 9.77 19.65 -6.26
C THR A 412 10.24 19.41 -7.69
N ASN A 413 10.95 20.37 -8.29
CA ASN A 413 11.59 20.29 -9.62
C ASN A 413 10.65 19.98 -10.81
N ASN A 414 9.32 20.07 -10.65
CA ASN A 414 8.35 19.75 -11.70
C ASN A 414 8.26 20.87 -12.75
N VAL A 415 7.78 20.57 -13.95
CA VAL A 415 7.29 21.58 -14.91
C VAL A 415 6.06 22.26 -14.34
N GLN A 416 5.10 21.49 -13.86
CA GLN A 416 3.96 21.97 -13.08
C GLN A 416 3.89 21.11 -11.82
N GLY A 417 4.01 21.70 -10.63
CA GLY A 417 3.85 20.96 -9.38
C GLY A 417 2.45 20.36 -9.29
N PHE A 418 1.45 21.24 -9.38
CA PHE A 418 0.05 20.89 -9.51
C PHE A 418 -0.57 21.55 -10.76
N TYR A 419 -1.30 20.77 -11.57
CA TYR A 419 -2.01 21.23 -12.76
C TYR A 419 -3.49 20.82 -12.70
N ASN A 420 -4.40 21.77 -12.87
CA ASN A 420 -5.84 21.52 -12.92
C ASN A 420 -6.42 21.94 -14.27
N SER A 421 -7.13 21.05 -14.98
CA SER A 421 -7.74 21.41 -16.27
C SER A 421 -9.07 22.17 -16.14
N HIS A 422 -9.66 22.28 -14.94
CA HIS A 422 -11.04 22.78 -14.75
C HIS A 422 -11.24 23.89 -13.70
N GLY A 423 -10.26 24.18 -12.85
CA GLY A 423 -10.23 25.40 -12.02
C GLY A 423 -11.17 25.42 -10.82
N ALA A 424 -11.72 24.26 -10.43
CA ALA A 424 -12.45 24.05 -9.19
C ALA A 424 -12.48 22.55 -8.83
N PRO A 425 -12.54 22.24 -7.52
CA PRO A 425 -11.75 21.20 -6.83
C PRO A 425 -10.36 20.81 -7.40
N PRO A 426 -9.51 20.09 -6.64
CA PRO A 426 -9.65 19.63 -5.25
C PRO A 426 -9.28 20.74 -4.24
N SER A 427 -9.51 20.53 -2.94
CA SER A 427 -8.88 21.40 -1.94
C SER A 427 -7.37 21.14 -1.89
N LEU A 428 -6.56 22.18 -1.70
CA LEU A 428 -5.10 22.06 -1.59
C LEU A 428 -4.61 22.80 -0.34
N THR A 429 -3.89 22.11 0.55
CA THR A 429 -3.38 22.75 1.78
C THR A 429 -2.09 22.13 2.30
N ASN A 430 -1.41 22.86 3.19
CA ASN A 430 -0.18 22.41 3.87
C ASN A 430 0.93 21.90 2.92
N SER A 431 1.01 22.38 1.68
CA SER A 431 1.86 21.77 0.66
C SER A 431 3.04 22.66 0.26
N VAL A 432 4.17 22.06 -0.06
CA VAL A 432 5.41 22.74 -0.48
C VAL A 432 5.56 22.67 -1.99
N PHE A 433 5.78 23.81 -2.62
CA PHE A 433 6.17 23.92 -4.02
C PHE A 433 7.59 24.50 -4.11
N LEU A 434 8.55 23.64 -4.45
CA LEU A 434 9.98 23.93 -4.47
C LEU A 434 10.58 23.81 -5.87
N ASN A 435 11.24 24.85 -6.37
CA ASN A 435 12.01 24.82 -7.63
C ASN A 435 11.24 24.33 -8.88
N ASN A 436 9.91 24.44 -8.90
CA ASN A 436 9.10 24.08 -10.07
C ASN A 436 9.16 25.17 -11.15
N THR A 437 8.89 24.85 -12.41
CA THR A 437 8.73 25.87 -13.46
C THR A 437 7.45 26.68 -13.23
N SER A 438 6.35 26.00 -12.90
CA SER A 438 5.15 26.58 -12.29
C SER A 438 4.78 25.78 -11.04
N ALA A 439 4.53 26.42 -9.91
CA ALA A 439 4.07 25.73 -8.69
C ALA A 439 2.67 25.15 -8.88
N ILE A 440 1.68 26.05 -9.03
CA ILE A 440 0.28 25.72 -9.28
C ILE A 440 -0.09 26.23 -10.67
N ASN A 441 -0.93 25.51 -11.40
CA ASN A 441 -1.59 26.00 -12.61
C ASN A 441 -3.11 25.79 -12.44
N ASN A 442 -3.87 26.87 -12.65
CA ASN A 442 -5.33 26.90 -12.50
C ASN A 442 -5.78 26.53 -11.06
N ASP A 443 -5.42 27.40 -10.13
CA ASP A 443 -5.60 27.23 -8.69
C ASP A 443 -7.05 26.88 -8.28
N PRO A 444 -7.29 25.74 -7.60
CA PRO A 444 -8.61 25.35 -7.14
C PRO A 444 -9.01 26.02 -5.80
N GLY A 445 -8.13 26.84 -5.23
CA GLY A 445 -8.23 27.38 -3.88
C GLY A 445 -7.26 26.66 -2.94
N HIS A 446 -6.05 27.19 -2.82
CA HIS A 446 -5.03 26.72 -1.88
C HIS A 446 -5.01 27.50 -0.56
N SER A 447 -4.29 26.98 0.42
CA SER A 447 -4.00 27.65 1.70
C SER A 447 -2.79 27.02 2.39
N TYR A 448 -2.12 27.74 3.28
CA TYR A 448 -1.00 27.23 4.09
C TYR A 448 0.07 26.52 3.25
N SER A 449 0.38 27.04 2.06
CA SER A 449 1.36 26.45 1.15
C SER A 449 2.65 27.26 1.14
N ASP A 450 3.79 26.62 0.89
CA ASP A 450 5.07 27.33 0.70
C ASP A 450 5.46 27.37 -0.78
N PHE A 451 5.89 28.53 -1.25
CA PHE A 451 6.30 28.77 -2.62
C PHE A 451 7.74 29.30 -2.67
N TYR A 452 8.71 28.40 -2.78
CA TYR A 452 10.13 28.72 -2.76
C TYR A 452 10.86 28.26 -4.03
N GLY A 453 11.72 29.13 -4.58
CA GLY A 453 12.59 28.80 -5.73
C GLY A 453 11.88 28.52 -7.08
N ASN A 454 10.54 28.55 -7.15
CA ASN A 454 9.81 28.34 -8.39
C ASN A 454 10.07 29.46 -9.40
N THR A 455 10.09 29.15 -10.71
CA THR A 455 10.18 30.18 -11.76
C THR A 455 8.90 31.02 -11.85
N SER A 456 7.76 30.40 -11.55
CA SER A 456 6.46 31.06 -11.36
C SER A 456 5.67 30.33 -10.28
N ASN A 457 4.89 31.06 -9.48
CA ASN A 457 3.91 30.44 -8.58
C ASN A 457 2.67 29.97 -9.37
N GLY A 458 2.34 30.64 -10.48
CA GLY A 458 1.14 30.40 -11.30
C GLY A 458 -0.20 30.66 -10.60
N THR A 459 -0.16 31.12 -9.35
CA THR A 459 -1.29 31.66 -8.58
C THR A 459 -0.84 32.88 -7.74
N ALA A 460 -1.80 33.62 -7.19
CA ALA A 460 -1.58 34.66 -6.21
C ALA A 460 -1.57 34.06 -4.78
N LEU A 461 -0.63 34.52 -3.95
CA LEU A 461 -0.48 34.06 -2.57
C LEU A 461 -1.65 34.53 -1.70
N VAL A 462 -2.08 33.68 -0.77
CA VAL A 462 -3.04 34.01 0.30
C VAL A 462 -2.32 34.23 1.64
N ALA A 463 -3.02 34.83 2.61
CA ALA A 463 -2.44 35.28 3.88
C ALA A 463 -1.86 34.15 4.77
N THR A 464 -2.18 32.90 4.49
CA THR A 464 -1.69 31.72 5.22
C THR A 464 -0.40 31.12 4.63
N ASP A 465 -0.01 31.55 3.43
CA ASP A 465 1.13 30.97 2.70
C ASP A 465 2.49 31.48 3.19
N LYS A 466 3.54 30.81 2.69
CA LYS A 466 4.94 31.11 2.94
C LYS A 466 5.70 31.25 1.62
N GLN A 467 6.83 31.95 1.69
CA GLN A 467 7.84 32.02 0.64
C GLN A 467 9.23 31.98 1.29
N VAL A 468 9.50 30.90 2.02
CA VAL A 468 10.70 30.77 2.85
C VAL A 468 11.48 29.54 2.43
N ASN A 469 12.79 29.51 2.67
CA ASN A 469 13.55 28.29 2.43
C ASN A 469 13.05 27.19 3.39
N PRO A 470 12.56 26.03 2.90
CA PRO A 470 12.10 24.94 3.76
C PRO A 470 13.20 24.36 4.67
N GLY A 471 14.48 24.57 4.34
CA GLY A 471 15.62 24.08 5.12
C GLY A 471 15.97 22.61 4.86
N TYR A 472 15.49 22.00 3.78
CA TYR A 472 15.78 20.62 3.41
C TYR A 472 17.29 20.39 3.19
N ASP A 473 17.90 19.51 4.00
CA ASP A 473 19.32 19.16 3.88
C ASP A 473 19.57 18.05 2.84
N THR A 474 19.51 18.43 1.57
CA THR A 474 19.85 17.55 0.45
C THR A 474 21.34 17.23 0.35
N THR A 475 22.20 17.97 1.07
CA THR A 475 23.64 17.70 1.14
C THR A 475 23.87 16.42 1.91
N THR A 476 23.31 16.33 3.12
CA THR A 476 23.38 15.15 4.00
C THR A 476 22.50 14.01 3.51
N TYR A 477 21.21 14.26 3.23
CA TYR A 477 20.23 13.17 3.03
C TYR A 477 19.94 12.83 1.57
N GLY A 478 20.34 13.66 0.60
CA GLY A 478 19.96 13.45 -0.80
C GLY A 478 18.51 13.84 -1.06
N ARG A 479 17.79 13.08 -1.89
CA ARG A 479 16.36 13.34 -2.15
C ARG A 479 15.47 13.02 -0.96
N GLY A 480 15.90 12.11 -0.08
CA GLY A 480 15.22 11.82 1.19
C GLY A 480 14.95 13.04 2.07
N ALA A 481 15.75 14.12 1.92
CA ALA A 481 15.51 15.40 2.59
C ALA A 481 14.11 15.99 2.33
N TYR A 482 13.49 15.70 1.18
CA TYR A 482 12.18 16.22 0.79
C TYR A 482 11.00 15.46 1.42
N LEU A 483 11.28 14.33 2.07
CA LEU A 483 10.25 13.46 2.65
C LEU A 483 9.83 13.85 4.06
N PHE A 484 10.43 14.85 4.69
CA PHE A 484 10.06 15.28 6.04
C PHE A 484 10.34 16.76 6.23
N VAL A 485 9.55 17.43 7.07
CA VAL A 485 9.80 18.83 7.43
C VAL A 485 10.81 18.89 8.58
N PRO A 486 12.02 19.49 8.38
CA PRO A 486 13.06 19.55 9.40
C PRO A 486 12.60 20.26 10.68
N ASN A 487 13.08 19.82 11.85
CA ASN A 487 12.65 20.37 13.16
C ASN A 487 12.95 21.87 13.34
N ASN A 488 13.96 22.40 12.64
CA ASN A 488 14.32 23.82 12.62
C ASN A 488 13.73 24.58 11.41
N SER A 489 12.87 23.92 10.61
CA SER A 489 12.24 24.53 9.45
C SER A 489 11.23 25.61 9.87
N PRO A 490 11.15 26.75 9.15
CA PRO A 490 10.04 27.70 9.32
C PRO A 490 8.67 27.14 8.90
N LEU A 491 8.63 25.94 8.32
CA LEU A 491 7.42 25.22 7.93
C LEU A 491 6.92 24.23 9.00
N LYS A 492 7.73 23.98 10.06
CA LYS A 492 7.39 23.06 11.14
C LYS A 492 6.26 23.65 11.99
N GLY A 493 5.13 22.93 12.11
CA GLY A 493 3.94 23.38 12.81
C GLY A 493 3.28 24.66 12.27
N ALA A 494 3.63 25.10 11.05
CA ALA A 494 3.21 26.37 10.47
C ALA A 494 1.91 26.31 9.64
N GLY A 495 1.41 25.09 9.39
CA GLY A 495 0.23 24.81 8.58
C GLY A 495 -1.08 24.87 9.35
N ALA A 496 -2.17 24.50 8.67
CA ALA A 496 -3.50 24.43 9.25
C ALA A 496 -3.52 23.57 10.53
N ASN A 497 -4.12 24.09 11.59
CA ASN A 497 -4.22 23.44 12.91
C ASN A 497 -2.86 23.10 13.58
N GLY A 498 -1.77 23.77 13.18
CA GLY A 498 -0.43 23.48 13.70
C GLY A 498 0.22 22.23 13.11
N ALA A 499 -0.27 21.75 11.96
CA ALA A 499 0.42 20.76 11.16
C ALA A 499 1.69 21.33 10.50
N ASP A 500 2.54 20.46 9.98
CA ASP A 500 3.66 20.89 9.12
C ASP A 500 3.17 21.30 7.72
N ILE A 501 3.91 22.18 7.04
CA ILE A 501 3.74 22.45 5.60
C ILE A 501 4.77 21.60 4.83
N GLY A 502 4.30 20.59 4.11
CA GLY A 502 5.09 19.58 3.38
C GLY A 502 4.89 18.16 3.91
N ALA A 503 5.40 17.18 3.14
CA ALA A 503 5.23 15.76 3.43
C ALA A 503 6.03 15.26 4.64
N ASN A 504 5.52 14.21 5.28
CA ASN A 504 6.18 13.49 6.37
C ASN A 504 6.09 11.97 6.17
N ILE A 505 7.07 11.42 5.44
CA ILE A 505 7.15 10.05 4.92
C ILE A 505 8.38 9.30 5.49
N ILE A 506 8.54 9.38 6.82
CA ILE A 506 9.59 8.65 7.55
C ILE A 506 9.03 7.50 8.40
N TYR A 507 7.72 7.45 8.62
CA TYR A 507 7.01 6.34 9.26
C TYR A 507 5.99 5.74 8.29
N GLU A 508 5.65 4.47 8.48
CA GLU A 508 4.70 3.78 7.60
C GLU A 508 3.24 4.17 7.90
N TYR A 509 2.42 4.13 6.85
CA TYR A 509 0.97 4.11 6.87
C TYR A 509 0.46 2.65 6.83
N VAL A 510 -0.48 2.33 7.72
CA VAL A 510 -1.16 1.04 7.79
C VAL A 510 -2.65 1.27 8.05
N ASP A 511 -3.50 0.72 7.18
CA ASP A 511 -4.96 0.76 7.26
C ASP A 511 -5.53 2.19 7.42
N GLY A 512 -4.95 3.13 6.69
CA GLY A 512 -5.30 4.55 6.67
C GLY A 512 -4.62 5.39 7.76
N GLN A 513 -3.79 4.80 8.62
CA GLN A 513 -3.20 5.46 9.80
C GLN A 513 -1.68 5.53 9.73
N LEU A 514 -1.12 6.72 9.96
CA LEU A 514 0.31 6.89 10.16
C LEU A 514 0.70 6.24 11.49
N THR A 515 1.71 5.38 11.47
CA THR A 515 2.21 4.65 12.64
C THR A 515 3.45 5.33 13.24
N ASN A 516 4.05 4.70 14.26
CA ASN A 516 5.38 5.05 14.76
C ASN A 516 6.48 4.08 14.28
N THR A 517 6.17 3.16 13.35
CA THR A 517 7.14 2.21 12.80
C THR A 517 7.96 2.90 11.69
N PRO A 518 9.31 2.90 11.77
CA PRO A 518 10.16 3.44 10.70
C PRO A 518 9.86 2.82 9.34
N LEU A 519 9.69 3.64 8.30
CA LEU A 519 9.54 3.18 6.91
C LEU A 519 10.90 2.81 6.27
N TRP A 520 12.00 3.33 6.80
CA TRP A 520 13.33 3.21 6.20
C TRP A 520 14.36 2.54 7.15
N PRO A 521 15.24 1.64 6.66
CA PRO A 521 15.33 1.13 5.29
C PRO A 521 14.07 0.41 4.82
N TRP A 522 13.84 0.42 3.50
CA TRP A 522 12.63 -0.12 2.89
C TRP A 522 12.42 -1.60 3.25
N PRO A 523 11.19 -2.09 3.57
CA PRO A 523 10.98 -3.47 4.03
C PRO A 523 11.40 -4.58 3.04
N MET A 524 11.49 -4.24 1.76
CA MET A 524 11.95 -5.11 0.67
C MET A 524 13.33 -4.73 0.13
N GLU A 525 14.11 -3.89 0.83
CA GLU A 525 15.41 -3.38 0.38
C GLU A 525 16.35 -4.50 -0.07
N ASP A 526 16.70 -5.43 0.81
CA ASP A 526 17.65 -6.51 0.52
C ASP A 526 17.14 -7.44 -0.59
N ARG A 527 15.82 -7.64 -0.65
CA ARG A 527 15.16 -8.51 -1.62
C ARG A 527 15.21 -7.93 -3.02
N ILE A 528 14.89 -6.63 -3.17
CA ILE A 528 14.95 -5.91 -4.44
C ILE A 528 16.42 -5.71 -4.86
N MET A 529 17.32 -5.43 -3.91
CA MET A 529 18.76 -5.39 -4.18
C MET A 529 19.29 -6.73 -4.72
N ALA A 530 18.89 -7.86 -4.13
CA ALA A 530 19.34 -9.18 -4.55
C ALA A 530 18.80 -9.61 -5.93
N GLU A 531 17.53 -9.30 -6.25
CA GLU A 531 16.91 -9.73 -7.51
C GLU A 531 17.10 -8.73 -8.66
N LYS A 532 17.13 -7.42 -8.36
CA LYS A 532 17.12 -6.35 -9.36
C LYS A 532 18.39 -5.49 -9.37
N GLY A 533 19.21 -5.55 -8.32
CA GLY A 533 20.44 -4.75 -8.21
C GLY A 533 20.20 -3.25 -8.04
N ILE A 534 18.99 -2.85 -7.62
CA ILE A 534 18.58 -1.46 -7.38
C ILE A 534 18.16 -1.33 -5.92
N SER A 535 18.66 -0.28 -5.27
CA SER A 535 18.29 0.06 -3.91
C SER A 535 17.05 0.94 -3.93
N VAL A 536 16.09 0.67 -3.05
CA VAL A 536 14.92 1.53 -2.88
C VAL A 536 15.26 2.68 -1.93
N THR A 537 16.05 2.37 -0.90
CA THR A 537 16.49 3.26 0.16
C THR A 537 17.62 4.17 -0.31
N TYR A 538 18.74 3.62 -0.74
CA TYR A 538 20.02 4.31 -0.85
C TYR A 538 20.35 4.82 -2.26
N ALA A 539 20.60 6.13 -2.36
CA ALA A 539 20.88 6.84 -3.60
C ALA A 539 22.14 6.36 -4.34
N ALA A 540 23.08 5.70 -3.64
CA ALA A 540 24.27 5.10 -4.25
C ALA A 540 23.92 4.04 -5.30
N ASN A 541 22.81 3.31 -5.13
CA ASN A 541 22.34 2.25 -6.02
C ASN A 541 20.92 2.52 -6.55
N GLY A 542 20.50 3.79 -6.65
CA GLY A 542 19.25 4.21 -7.31
C GLY A 542 18.12 4.72 -6.41
N GLY A 543 18.23 4.57 -5.09
CA GLY A 543 17.24 5.05 -4.12
C GLY A 543 17.28 6.56 -3.86
N ILE A 544 16.74 7.02 -2.73
CA ILE A 544 16.60 8.47 -2.44
C ILE A 544 17.56 8.99 -1.37
N TRP A 545 17.96 8.16 -0.42
CA TRP A 545 18.72 8.52 0.78
C TRP A 545 20.21 8.40 0.56
N LYS A 546 20.99 9.43 0.88
CA LYS A 546 22.45 9.29 1.06
C LYS A 546 22.80 8.61 2.38
N THR A 547 21.99 8.84 3.42
CA THR A 547 22.11 8.26 4.76
C THR A 547 20.77 8.35 5.49
N LEU A 548 20.55 7.48 6.47
CA LEU A 548 19.43 7.55 7.43
C LEU A 548 19.89 8.01 8.83
N SER A 549 21.19 8.32 9.00
CA SER A 549 21.74 8.75 10.29
C SER A 549 21.08 10.04 10.77
N GLY A 550 20.49 10.01 11.97
CA GLY A 550 19.80 11.17 12.56
C GLY A 550 18.34 11.35 12.14
N ILE A 551 17.79 10.50 11.24
CA ILE A 551 16.36 10.53 10.89
C ILE A 551 15.48 9.97 12.01
N TYR A 552 15.93 8.91 12.68
CA TYR A 552 15.23 8.28 13.80
C TYR A 552 16.00 8.49 15.10
N SER A 553 15.31 8.96 16.14
CA SER A 553 15.91 9.40 17.39
C SER A 553 16.58 8.32 18.25
N ASN A 554 16.54 7.04 17.85
CA ASN A 554 16.95 5.90 18.70
C ASN A 554 17.54 4.68 17.95
N THR A 555 17.92 4.78 16.68
CA THR A 555 18.35 3.60 15.89
C THR A 555 19.77 3.73 15.33
N THR A 556 20.66 2.84 15.74
CA THR A 556 21.98 2.66 15.10
C THR A 556 21.81 1.92 13.77
N ILE A 557 21.50 2.65 12.69
CA ILE A 557 21.37 2.06 11.35
C ILE A 557 22.77 1.85 10.76
N THR A 558 23.09 0.61 10.40
CA THR A 558 24.35 0.20 9.79
C THR A 558 24.54 0.86 8.42
N SER A 559 25.78 1.19 8.08
CA SER A 559 26.12 1.97 6.89
C SER A 559 25.83 1.24 5.57
N THR A 560 25.64 2.04 4.50
CA THR A 560 25.54 1.67 3.08
C THR A 560 26.26 0.36 2.69
N PRO A 561 25.60 -0.54 1.94
CA PRO A 561 26.28 -1.68 1.33
C PRO A 561 27.30 -1.20 0.28
N THR A 562 28.57 -1.49 0.51
CA THR A 562 29.66 -1.17 -0.42
C THR A 562 29.46 -1.92 -1.73
N SER A 563 29.47 -1.23 -2.86
CA SER A 563 29.34 -1.87 -4.18
C SER A 563 30.54 -2.78 -4.46
N THR A 564 30.34 -4.09 -4.30
CA THR A 564 31.18 -5.10 -4.96
C THR A 564 30.66 -5.28 -6.38
N LEU A 565 31.51 -4.98 -7.36
CA LEU A 565 31.20 -5.16 -8.77
C LEU A 565 30.95 -6.65 -9.06
N PHE A 566 29.67 -7.03 -9.19
CA PHE A 566 29.32 -8.34 -9.74
C PHE A 566 29.61 -8.37 -11.25
N PRO A 567 30.12 -9.49 -11.79
CA PRO A 567 30.54 -9.56 -13.18
C PRO A 567 29.36 -9.39 -14.14
N THR A 568 29.54 -8.57 -15.17
CA THR A 568 28.57 -8.37 -16.25
C THR A 568 28.38 -9.66 -17.04
N ASN A 569 27.25 -10.35 -16.83
CA ASN A 569 26.86 -11.51 -17.62
C ASN A 569 26.57 -11.10 -19.08
N THR A 570 27.57 -11.27 -19.94
CA THR A 570 27.39 -11.28 -21.39
C THR A 570 26.66 -12.57 -21.77
N PRO A 571 25.66 -12.56 -22.69
CA PRO A 571 24.88 -13.75 -22.99
C PRO A 571 25.72 -14.82 -23.71
N THR A 572 26.12 -15.86 -22.98
CA THR A 572 26.67 -17.11 -23.55
C THR A 572 25.56 -18.13 -23.81
N PRO A 573 25.64 -18.92 -24.90
CA PRO A 573 24.58 -19.84 -25.31
C PRO A 573 24.41 -21.04 -24.36
N PHE A 574 23.22 -21.65 -24.42
CA PHE A 574 22.75 -22.75 -23.57
C PHE A 574 23.81 -23.86 -23.30
N PRO A 575 24.06 -24.22 -22.02
CA PRO A 575 24.86 -25.39 -21.69
C PRO A 575 24.02 -26.68 -21.78
N THR A 576 24.66 -27.74 -22.27
CA THR A 576 24.15 -29.11 -22.21
C THR A 576 24.19 -29.63 -20.77
N ASN A 577 23.27 -30.53 -20.39
CA ASN A 577 23.20 -31.11 -19.05
C ASN A 577 24.50 -31.81 -18.63
N THR A 578 25.27 -31.16 -17.76
CA THR A 578 26.31 -31.77 -16.92
C THR A 578 26.03 -31.35 -15.48
N LEU A 579 26.01 -32.31 -14.55
CA LEU A 579 25.80 -32.04 -13.12
C LEU A 579 26.91 -31.11 -12.59
N THR A 580 26.60 -29.83 -12.45
CA THR A 580 27.49 -28.85 -11.84
C THR A 580 27.64 -29.13 -10.35
N PRO A 581 28.87 -29.13 -9.79
CA PRO A 581 29.05 -29.25 -8.35
C PRO A 581 28.38 -28.06 -7.65
N THR A 582 27.78 -28.32 -6.48
CA THR A 582 27.15 -27.30 -5.64
C THR A 582 28.10 -26.11 -5.46
N PRO A 583 27.67 -24.86 -5.73
CA PRO A 583 28.53 -23.71 -5.48
C PRO A 583 28.93 -23.68 -4.00
N PRO A 584 30.18 -23.31 -3.67
CA PRO A 584 30.62 -23.29 -2.28
C PRO A 584 29.74 -22.31 -1.49
N LEU A 585 29.25 -22.77 -0.34
CA LEU A 585 28.47 -21.94 0.58
C LEU A 585 29.30 -20.70 0.92
N VAL A 586 28.76 -19.51 0.67
CA VAL A 586 29.37 -18.27 1.16
C VAL A 586 29.25 -18.33 2.69
N PRO A 587 30.36 -18.30 3.45
CA PRO A 587 30.27 -18.35 4.90
C PRO A 587 29.54 -17.11 5.42
N ASP A 588 28.57 -17.29 6.30
CA ASP A 588 27.95 -16.16 6.97
C ASP A 588 28.90 -15.60 8.03
N THR A 589 29.21 -14.31 7.90
CA THR A 589 30.11 -13.55 8.77
C THR A 589 29.39 -12.43 9.51
N THR A 590 28.07 -12.33 9.34
CA THR A 590 27.25 -11.32 9.99
C THR A 590 27.00 -11.74 11.43
N SER A 591 26.94 -10.81 12.37
CA SER A 591 26.62 -11.16 13.76
C SER A 591 25.12 -11.01 14.02
N PRO A 592 24.48 -11.98 14.71
CA PRO A 592 23.08 -11.87 15.11
C PRO A 592 22.84 -10.68 16.05
N THR A 593 21.58 -10.30 16.25
CA THR A 593 21.17 -9.28 17.22
C THR A 593 20.33 -9.89 18.34
N VAL A 594 20.39 -9.31 19.55
CA VAL A 594 19.57 -9.71 20.69
C VAL A 594 19.25 -8.52 21.58
N ASN A 595 18.05 -8.50 22.16
CA ASN A 595 17.62 -7.48 23.11
C ASN A 595 16.72 -8.08 24.21
N ILE A 596 17.06 -7.87 25.49
CA ILE A 596 16.24 -8.30 26.61
C ILE A 596 15.07 -7.33 26.76
N THR A 597 13.84 -7.83 26.63
CA THR A 597 12.60 -7.04 26.71
C THR A 597 11.95 -7.12 28.09
N ASN A 598 12.22 -8.17 28.85
CA ASN A 598 11.83 -8.29 30.26
C ASN A 598 12.90 -9.08 31.04
N PRO A 599 13.25 -8.72 32.28
CA PRO A 599 12.97 -7.43 32.92
C PRO A 599 13.63 -6.27 32.16
N LEU A 600 13.14 -5.04 32.31
CA LEU A 600 13.78 -3.86 31.72
C LEU A 600 15.10 -3.50 32.44
N ASN A 601 16.02 -2.83 31.76
CA ASN A 601 17.27 -2.39 32.36
C ASN A 601 17.03 -1.44 33.55
N ALA A 602 17.84 -1.61 34.60
CA ALA A 602 17.73 -0.95 35.91
C ALA A 602 16.40 -1.15 36.66
N SER A 603 15.54 -2.08 36.24
CA SER A 603 14.26 -2.34 36.90
C SER A 603 14.40 -3.02 38.27
N THR A 604 13.33 -2.96 39.06
CA THR A 604 13.23 -3.67 40.35
C THR A 604 12.45 -4.98 40.19
N VAL A 605 13.06 -6.09 40.61
CA VAL A 605 12.44 -7.43 40.62
C VAL A 605 12.14 -7.87 42.06
N LYS A 606 11.05 -8.58 42.30
CA LYS A 606 10.68 -9.01 43.66
C LYS A 606 11.62 -10.13 44.14
N HIS A 607 12.20 -9.97 45.35
CA HIS A 607 13.08 -10.99 45.93
C HIS A 607 12.31 -12.28 46.27
N GLY A 608 12.95 -13.44 46.07
CA GLY A 608 12.35 -14.74 46.39
C GLY A 608 11.22 -15.17 45.45
N THR A 609 11.09 -14.57 44.27
CA THR A 609 10.11 -14.96 43.25
C THR A 609 10.77 -15.26 41.92
N THR A 610 10.11 -16.08 41.09
CA THR A 610 10.53 -16.35 39.71
C THR A 610 10.11 -15.20 38.80
N VAL A 611 11.06 -14.72 37.98
CA VAL A 611 10.87 -13.73 36.91
C VAL A 611 11.20 -14.42 35.59
N THR A 612 10.31 -14.34 34.62
CA THR A 612 10.61 -14.77 33.25
C THR A 612 11.42 -13.70 32.55
N ILE A 613 12.68 -13.99 32.23
CA ILE A 613 13.49 -13.20 31.32
C ILE A 613 12.98 -13.48 29.90
N THR A 614 12.80 -12.45 29.08
CA THR A 614 12.36 -12.54 27.69
C THR A 614 13.32 -11.73 26.81
N ALA A 615 13.70 -12.27 25.65
CA ALA A 615 14.48 -11.53 24.66
C ALA A 615 13.93 -11.71 23.25
N THR A 616 14.10 -10.67 22.42
CA THR A 616 14.01 -10.78 20.96
C THR A 616 15.40 -11.03 20.40
N ALA A 617 15.51 -11.86 19.37
CA ALA A 617 16.76 -12.10 18.65
C ALA A 617 16.48 -12.36 17.17
N SER A 618 17.37 -11.90 16.30
CA SER A 618 17.26 -12.06 14.85
C SER A 618 18.63 -12.09 14.18
N ASP A 619 18.68 -12.67 13.00
CA ASP A 619 19.86 -12.91 12.17
C ASP A 619 19.47 -12.93 10.68
N ASN A 620 20.42 -12.81 9.76
CA ASN A 620 20.20 -12.84 8.31
C ASN A 620 20.10 -14.25 7.71
N VAL A 621 20.67 -15.28 8.36
CA VAL A 621 20.45 -16.69 7.99
C VAL A 621 19.51 -17.34 9.00
N GLY A 622 19.81 -17.22 10.30
CA GLY A 622 19.00 -17.84 11.33
C GLY A 622 19.65 -17.82 12.71
N VAL A 623 18.83 -17.66 13.75
CA VAL A 623 19.29 -17.76 15.14
C VAL A 623 19.29 -19.23 15.57
N SER A 624 20.45 -19.76 15.94
CA SER A 624 20.59 -21.12 16.46
C SER A 624 20.13 -21.24 17.92
N LYS A 625 20.47 -20.24 18.77
CA LYS A 625 20.11 -20.23 20.20
C LYS A 625 20.34 -18.89 20.89
N VAL A 626 19.67 -18.69 22.02
CA VAL A 626 19.93 -17.63 23.01
C VAL A 626 20.29 -18.26 24.37
N GLU A 627 21.48 -17.93 24.89
CA GLU A 627 21.96 -18.30 26.22
C GLU A 627 21.67 -17.18 27.22
N PHE A 628 20.91 -17.47 28.27
CA PHE A 628 20.57 -16.52 29.34
C PHE A 628 21.42 -16.80 30.59
N SER A 629 22.10 -15.77 31.10
CA SER A 629 22.97 -15.85 32.28
C SER A 629 22.67 -14.74 33.29
N VAL A 630 22.90 -15.01 34.57
CA VAL A 630 22.83 -14.03 35.66
C VAL A 630 24.14 -14.05 36.45
N ASN A 631 24.77 -12.89 36.62
CA ASN A 631 26.10 -12.74 37.24
C ASN A 631 27.13 -13.72 36.65
N ASN A 632 27.13 -13.87 35.32
CA ASN A 632 27.96 -14.79 34.52
C ASN A 632 27.73 -16.30 34.76
N SER A 633 26.71 -16.69 35.55
CA SER A 633 26.24 -18.07 35.61
C SER A 633 25.15 -18.30 34.58
N LEU A 634 25.30 -19.29 33.70
CA LEU A 634 24.26 -19.72 32.77
C LEU A 634 23.04 -20.23 33.55
N LEU A 635 21.84 -19.81 33.15
CA LEU A 635 20.55 -20.28 33.68
C LEU A 635 19.92 -21.29 32.73
N CYS A 636 19.79 -20.92 31.46
CA CYS A 636 19.23 -21.77 30.42
C CYS A 636 19.69 -21.34 29.03
N THR A 637 19.40 -22.21 28.07
CA THR A 637 19.56 -21.96 26.63
C THR A 637 18.21 -22.21 25.99
N ASP A 638 17.74 -21.26 25.18
CA ASP A 638 16.50 -21.39 24.41
C ASP A 638 16.83 -21.36 22.91
N THR A 639 16.29 -22.32 22.16
CA THR A 639 16.53 -22.50 20.72
C THR A 639 15.33 -22.06 19.87
N THR A 640 14.22 -21.63 20.48
CA THR A 640 12.97 -21.41 19.75
C THR A 640 12.32 -20.10 20.20
N ALA A 641 12.03 -19.21 19.25
CA ALA A 641 11.29 -17.99 19.56
C ALA A 641 9.84 -18.33 20.03
N PRO A 642 9.28 -17.62 21.03
CA PRO A 642 9.86 -16.48 21.76
C PRO A 642 10.87 -16.91 22.83
N TYR A 643 12.08 -16.35 22.77
CA TYR A 643 13.19 -16.74 23.66
C TYR A 643 12.94 -16.31 25.10
N THR A 644 12.85 -17.28 26.02
CA THR A 644 12.53 -17.04 27.43
C THR A 644 13.35 -17.88 28.41
N CYS A 645 13.52 -17.37 29.63
CA CYS A 645 14.22 -18.08 30.70
C CYS A 645 13.62 -17.79 32.06
N ALA A 646 13.28 -18.82 32.84
CA ALA A 646 12.78 -18.63 34.21
C ALA A 646 13.95 -18.39 35.19
N TRP A 647 13.98 -17.23 35.85
CA TRP A 647 14.98 -16.87 36.84
C TRP A 647 14.38 -16.71 38.24
N THR A 648 14.77 -17.57 39.19
CA THR A 648 14.43 -17.39 40.61
C THR A 648 15.33 -16.32 41.24
N VAL A 649 14.76 -15.15 41.55
CA VAL A 649 15.48 -14.03 42.17
C VAL A 649 15.90 -14.41 43.59
N PRO A 650 17.20 -14.40 43.97
CA PRO A 650 17.63 -14.76 45.31
C PRO A 650 17.03 -13.87 46.40
N GLY A 651 16.81 -14.43 47.58
CA GLY A 651 16.12 -13.75 48.70
C GLY A 651 16.84 -12.55 49.31
N LYS A 652 18.10 -12.28 48.92
CA LYS A 652 18.85 -11.11 49.38
C LYS A 652 18.28 -9.85 48.74
N ARG A 653 17.82 -8.92 49.58
CA ARG A 653 17.15 -7.67 49.19
C ARG A 653 18.14 -6.60 48.73
N GLY A 654 17.68 -5.64 47.91
CA GLY A 654 18.48 -4.50 47.46
C GLY A 654 19.77 -4.88 46.71
N THR A 655 19.83 -6.07 46.11
CA THR A 655 21.01 -6.61 45.44
C THR A 655 20.83 -6.49 43.94
N THR A 656 21.81 -5.89 43.26
CA THR A 656 21.82 -5.78 41.79
C THR A 656 22.40 -7.05 41.17
N TYR A 657 21.75 -7.52 40.11
CA TYR A 657 22.14 -8.65 39.30
C TYR A 657 22.39 -8.17 37.87
N THR A 658 23.47 -8.65 37.26
CA THR A 658 23.74 -8.45 35.83
C THR A 658 23.08 -9.60 35.08
N ILE A 659 22.16 -9.30 34.17
CA ILE A 659 21.49 -10.29 33.32
C ILE A 659 22.05 -10.14 31.91
N THR A 660 22.44 -11.26 31.31
CA THR A 660 23.09 -11.33 30.01
C THR A 660 22.32 -12.29 29.11
N ALA A 661 21.93 -11.85 27.92
CA ALA A 661 21.43 -12.71 26.85
C ALA A 661 22.48 -12.72 25.74
N LYS A 662 22.95 -13.91 25.37
CA LYS A 662 23.92 -14.11 24.28
C LYS A 662 23.28 -14.94 23.17
N VAL A 663 23.12 -14.36 21.99
CA VAL A 663 22.60 -15.03 20.80
C VAL A 663 23.74 -15.63 19.98
N TYR A 664 23.46 -16.75 19.31
CA TYR A 664 24.31 -17.36 18.30
C TYR A 664 23.48 -17.63 17.04
N ASP A 665 24.09 -17.45 15.86
CA ASP A 665 23.51 -17.84 14.57
C ASP A 665 23.86 -19.29 14.21
N GLU A 666 23.47 -19.74 13.01
CA GLU A 666 23.80 -21.07 12.48
C GLU A 666 25.26 -21.22 12.00
N ALA A 667 25.98 -20.13 11.76
CA ALA A 667 27.38 -20.13 11.31
C ALA A 667 28.42 -20.04 12.45
N GLY A 668 27.97 -19.72 13.67
CA GLY A 668 28.77 -19.58 14.88
C GLY A 668 29.11 -18.15 15.28
N ASN A 669 28.62 -17.12 14.59
CA ASN A 669 28.78 -15.73 15.07
C ASN A 669 27.85 -15.50 16.28
N SER A 670 28.15 -14.48 17.09
CA SER A 670 27.40 -14.25 18.32
C SER A 670 27.40 -12.79 18.78
N ALA A 671 26.32 -12.37 19.43
CA ALA A 671 26.19 -11.05 20.05
C ALA A 671 25.60 -11.13 21.45
N ILE A 672 25.75 -10.06 22.22
CA ILE A 672 25.38 -10.01 23.64
C ILE A 672 24.57 -8.74 23.95
N ASN A 673 23.48 -8.90 24.70
CA ASN A 673 22.77 -7.83 25.37
C ASN A 673 22.93 -7.99 26.89
N ILE A 674 23.25 -6.90 27.59
CA ILE A 674 23.48 -6.88 29.03
C ILE A 674 22.57 -5.82 29.66
N ILE A 675 21.84 -6.22 30.69
CA ILE A 675 21.05 -5.32 31.54
C ILE A 675 21.38 -5.54 33.02
N THR A 676 20.88 -4.65 33.87
CA THR A 676 20.86 -4.85 35.32
C THR A 676 19.44 -4.90 35.86
N ALA A 677 19.22 -5.69 36.90
CA ALA A 677 17.97 -5.72 37.67
C ALA A 677 18.28 -5.77 39.17
N THR A 678 17.54 -5.05 40.01
CA THR A 678 17.79 -4.97 41.45
C THR A 678 16.66 -5.62 42.25
N SER A 679 16.98 -6.47 43.23
CA SER A 679 15.96 -7.08 44.08
C SER A 679 15.28 -6.07 45.00
N SER A 680 13.97 -6.20 45.17
CA SER A 680 13.17 -5.31 46.01
C SER A 680 13.66 -5.28 47.46
N ARG A 681 13.57 -4.10 48.09
CA ARG A 681 13.94 -3.86 49.51
C ARG A 681 13.02 -4.56 50.50
#